data_AF-A0A2H0M7T5-F1
#
_entry.id   AF-A0A2H0M7T5-F1
#
_cell.length_a   1.000
_cell.length_b   1.000
_cell.length_c   1.000
_cell.angle_alpha   90.00
_cell.angle_beta   90.00
_cell.angle_gamma   90.00
#
_symmetry.space_group_name_H-M   'P 1'
#
loop_
_entity.id
_entity.type
_entity.pdbx_description
1 polymer ?
#
loop_
_entity_poly.entity_id
_entity_poly.type
_entity_poly.pdbx_seq_one_letter_code
_entity_poly.pdbx_strand_id
1 'polypeptide(L)'
;ILSSGSLEDFLKITERFEIDIAEFREMAKQVAEKQLLGGSLEDFLKITERFEIDIQQPEFKDIFTAATLFCRVEINDPVISELISNDLTELDLKRLFVLVQEKSPEWQDEQTIAGPFQAGAETFGYKRMLEYIKRDNLSLHDAVHTFRDVLELFRASGLGESEFYGQVLQQVRMDDREYSEGTAHHHLNAIAQTANKNVAEVIGKVQEYKEIERLQELAKTFSSPQAVFASWINLKRYSELEQLLGQTEVFDELKKLKAEGKEALYKYIETLAFHPDSKVNMSAVIQFWREPESFLAAEASHTPYEVHNRKKPSNYINMPNLDLTASELRDALVEGKMDGLSAFTPLEIHYIIPMEEIKQEPLPDLVNKALGSNKKGIEGVARNSKKLFSELGKLLKPHGLSVVDYIQGKVLPEGIDLSHQIETLLYDRDFGMERPLVKTREFVARISRKSDPEGAIAGDDTVNCMPFGDGKNTVYTFNPNTAQFVIRLVKGDGKERTIAQSVLTKDMNVKVPIPDLITKLQQEGGHLEDILPADILSTAPVYVACDNVEVTPNYSDEKHQQIIETIFRDFFREYMSRYATKEGLDTKKMPIGQGYTDALSQLPIEMNTFAPQAPVSYSDKTGPNVYMLDLTSEKGLDLIWQKDIKESEVRKRTEVALPKIKGLGYLTFEDTLKVGYIEGKAYSDNQSLMQFLFNVENGLIAKDINNSAKDRPNMSLKYTDGNGQMRGYLLSWEGKLADENVENNAEEFFGQPCVYIIDVASDKENRMAGGRLIQGFAELYKRNYLDKGNAVPIFAQAREATSYQIVKQQLNKLGKDAGFNFELVELPTYEVGEDVMHPIIIRPTSTRT
;
A
#
# COMPACT_ATOMS: atom_id res chain seq x y z
N ILE A 1 -61.28 -5.73 -1.54
CA ILE A 1 -61.15 -4.34 -2.02
C ILE A 1 -60.66 -3.45 -0.88
N LEU A 2 -61.39 -3.33 0.23
CA LEU A 2 -60.85 -2.64 1.44
C LEU A 2 -59.69 -3.41 2.10
N SER A 3 -59.70 -4.75 2.00
CA SER A 3 -58.58 -5.60 2.42
C SER A 3 -57.34 -5.55 1.50
N SER A 4 -57.44 -4.97 0.29
CA SER A 4 -56.35 -4.95 -0.70
C SER A 4 -55.47 -3.69 -0.66
N GLY A 5 -55.71 -2.76 0.29
CA GLY A 5 -54.75 -1.70 0.65
C GLY A 5 -54.58 -0.54 -0.34
N SER A 6 -55.26 -0.53 -1.48
CA SER A 6 -55.20 0.59 -2.44
C SER A 6 -55.96 1.81 -1.92
N LEU A 7 -55.22 2.87 -1.55
CA LEU A 7 -55.77 4.18 -1.19
C LEU A 7 -56.73 4.72 -2.25
N GLU A 8 -56.40 4.49 -3.53
CA GLU A 8 -57.15 5.01 -4.66
C GLU A 8 -58.55 4.37 -4.77
N ASP A 9 -58.66 3.08 -4.46
CA ASP A 9 -59.95 2.37 -4.42
C ASP A 9 -60.79 2.79 -3.21
N PHE A 10 -60.14 3.05 -2.06
CA PHE A 10 -60.81 3.55 -0.86
C PHE A 10 -61.43 4.93 -1.10
N LEU A 11 -60.63 5.87 -1.62
CA LEU A 11 -61.08 7.23 -1.92
C LEU A 11 -62.21 7.24 -2.97
N LYS A 12 -62.06 6.48 -4.07
CA LYS A 12 -63.09 6.37 -5.14
C LYS A 12 -64.41 5.79 -4.66
N ILE A 13 -64.41 4.86 -3.70
CA ILE A 13 -65.65 4.29 -3.13
C ILE A 13 -66.35 5.32 -2.25
N THR A 14 -65.61 6.04 -1.40
CA THR A 14 -66.21 7.06 -0.52
C THR A 14 -66.80 8.24 -1.29
N GLU A 15 -66.19 8.62 -2.43
CA GLU A 15 -66.73 9.66 -3.31
C GLU A 15 -67.98 9.20 -4.11
N ARG A 16 -68.05 7.92 -4.48
CA ARG A 16 -69.10 7.41 -5.37
C ARG A 16 -70.43 7.12 -4.67
N PHE A 17 -70.44 6.95 -3.35
CA PHE A 17 -71.60 6.45 -2.62
C PHE A 17 -72.20 7.43 -1.59
N GLU A 18 -71.76 8.71 -1.55
CA GLU A 18 -72.24 9.76 -0.61
C GLU A 18 -72.40 9.25 0.84
N ILE A 19 -71.42 8.47 1.30
CA ILE A 19 -71.47 7.77 2.58
C ILE A 19 -71.17 8.74 3.72
N ASP A 20 -71.88 8.60 4.86
CA ASP A 20 -71.61 9.38 6.07
C ASP A 20 -70.18 9.11 6.58
N ILE A 21 -69.38 10.17 6.60
CA ILE A 21 -67.97 10.16 7.01
C ILE A 21 -67.82 9.63 8.43
N ALA A 22 -68.81 9.84 9.31
CA ALA A 22 -68.77 9.40 10.70
C ALA A 22 -68.76 7.87 10.85
N GLU A 23 -69.45 7.12 9.99
CA GLU A 23 -69.52 5.65 10.06
C GLU A 23 -68.22 4.95 9.63
N PHE A 24 -67.36 5.66 8.89
CA PHE A 24 -66.12 5.12 8.34
C PHE A 24 -64.84 5.63 9.02
N ARG A 25 -64.94 6.55 9.99
CA ARG A 25 -63.77 7.11 10.70
C ARG A 25 -62.84 6.05 11.28
N GLU A 26 -63.41 5.04 11.93
CA GLU A 26 -62.62 3.94 12.54
C GLU A 26 -61.92 3.09 11.47
N MET A 27 -62.56 2.88 10.34
CA MET A 27 -61.98 2.14 9.22
C MET A 27 -60.90 2.94 8.50
N ALA A 28 -61.14 4.24 8.27
CA ALA A 28 -60.17 5.17 7.71
C ALA A 28 -58.94 5.28 8.61
N LYS A 29 -59.12 5.30 9.93
CA LYS A 29 -58.04 5.23 10.91
C LYS A 29 -57.20 3.97 10.74
N GLN A 30 -57.81 2.79 10.68
CA GLN A 30 -57.07 1.53 10.47
C GLN A 30 -56.31 1.50 9.14
N VAL A 31 -56.88 2.09 8.07
CA VAL A 31 -56.20 2.22 6.78
C VAL A 31 -55.04 3.21 6.88
N ALA A 32 -55.21 4.35 7.54
CA ALA A 32 -54.14 5.34 7.75
C ALA A 32 -52.96 4.71 8.50
N GLU A 33 -53.22 4.04 9.63
CA GLU A 33 -52.22 3.31 10.40
C GLU A 33 -51.43 2.32 9.53
N LYS A 34 -52.14 1.56 8.69
CA LYS A 34 -51.53 0.60 7.77
C LYS A 34 -50.68 1.28 6.69
N GLN A 35 -51.09 2.43 6.18
CA GLN A 35 -50.28 3.19 5.21
C GLN A 35 -49.00 3.71 5.85
N LEU A 36 -49.09 4.29 7.05
CA LEU A 36 -47.91 4.78 7.77
C LEU A 36 -46.95 3.64 8.11
N LEU A 37 -47.44 2.53 8.66
CA LEU A 37 -46.64 1.35 8.96
C LEU A 37 -46.21 0.56 7.70
N GLY A 38 -46.77 0.89 6.54
CA GLY A 38 -46.33 0.44 5.22
C GLY A 38 -45.30 1.38 4.57
N GLY A 39 -44.90 2.45 5.25
CA GLY A 39 -43.84 3.37 4.79
C GLY A 39 -44.34 4.70 4.21
N SER A 40 -45.66 4.94 4.12
CA SER A 40 -46.24 6.13 3.45
C SER A 40 -46.82 7.14 4.44
N LEU A 41 -45.99 8.12 4.85
CA LEU A 41 -46.46 9.27 5.66
C LEU A 41 -47.42 10.16 4.87
N GLU A 42 -47.21 10.32 3.56
CA GLU A 42 -48.05 11.15 2.70
C GLU A 42 -49.49 10.62 2.65
N ASP A 43 -49.65 9.31 2.44
CA ASP A 43 -50.97 8.69 2.36
C ASP A 43 -51.66 8.67 3.72
N PHE A 44 -50.89 8.48 4.81
CA PHE A 44 -51.39 8.64 6.17
C PHE A 44 -52.00 10.04 6.36
N LEU A 45 -51.25 11.09 6.05
CA LEU A 45 -51.69 12.48 6.24
C LEU A 45 -52.95 12.78 5.42
N LYS A 46 -52.98 12.36 4.14
CA LYS A 46 -54.16 12.50 3.27
C LYS A 46 -55.41 11.86 3.86
N ILE A 47 -55.30 10.65 4.41
CA ILE A 47 -56.43 9.96 5.03
C ILE A 47 -56.85 10.68 6.32
N THR A 48 -55.90 11.03 7.19
CA THR A 48 -56.23 11.66 8.47
C THR A 48 -56.87 13.03 8.31
N GLU A 49 -56.43 13.82 7.33
CA GLU A 49 -57.03 15.12 6.99
C GLU A 49 -58.44 14.94 6.42
N ARG A 50 -58.61 14.01 5.46
CA ARG A 50 -59.89 13.78 4.78
C ARG A 50 -61.01 13.30 5.71
N PHE A 51 -60.68 12.50 6.72
CA PHE A 51 -61.66 11.92 7.65
C PHE A 51 -61.70 12.61 9.02
N GLU A 52 -60.97 13.73 9.17
CA GLU A 52 -60.88 14.52 10.42
C GLU A 52 -60.45 13.67 11.62
N ILE A 53 -59.42 12.83 11.42
CA ILE A 53 -58.88 11.94 12.44
C ILE A 53 -57.93 12.74 13.34
N ASP A 54 -58.19 12.74 14.64
CA ASP A 54 -57.33 13.37 15.63
C ASP A 54 -56.08 12.51 15.88
N ILE A 55 -54.96 12.94 15.30
CA ILE A 55 -53.66 12.27 15.41
C ILE A 55 -52.94 12.53 16.74
N GLN A 56 -53.46 13.39 17.62
CA GLN A 56 -52.87 13.66 18.94
C GLN A 56 -53.31 12.64 20.00
N GLN A 57 -54.17 11.68 19.64
CA GLN A 57 -54.59 10.64 20.57
C GLN A 57 -53.40 9.75 21.00
N PRO A 58 -53.37 9.27 22.27
CA PRO A 58 -52.23 8.52 22.81
C PRO A 58 -51.83 7.27 22.01
N GLU A 59 -52.77 6.66 21.30
CA GLU A 59 -52.54 5.49 20.44
C GLU A 59 -51.66 5.82 19.21
N PHE A 60 -51.80 7.00 18.62
CA PHE A 60 -50.98 7.42 17.48
C PHE A 60 -49.53 7.66 17.89
N LYS A 61 -49.28 7.96 19.17
CA LYS A 61 -47.94 8.05 19.75
C LYS A 61 -47.13 6.77 19.50
N ASP A 62 -47.72 5.62 19.81
CA ASP A 62 -47.10 4.31 19.63
C ASP A 62 -46.94 4.00 18.12
N ILE A 63 -47.94 4.36 17.30
CA ILE A 63 -47.92 4.17 15.85
C ILE A 63 -46.80 4.99 15.18
N PHE A 64 -46.64 6.27 15.50
CA PHE A 64 -45.56 7.11 14.98
C PHE A 64 -44.19 6.64 15.45
N THR A 65 -44.08 6.26 16.73
CA THR A 65 -42.85 5.72 17.30
C THR A 65 -42.46 4.40 16.60
N ALA A 66 -43.43 3.50 16.38
CA ALA A 66 -43.24 2.24 15.69
C ALA A 66 -42.88 2.43 14.19
N ALA A 67 -43.56 3.34 13.49
CA ALA A 67 -43.27 3.66 12.10
C ALA A 67 -41.83 4.17 11.91
N THR A 68 -41.36 5.01 12.84
CA THR A 68 -40.00 5.56 12.81
C THR A 68 -38.95 4.47 13.09
N LEU A 69 -39.17 3.64 14.12
CA LEU A 69 -38.18 2.66 14.58
C LEU A 69 -38.11 1.40 13.71
N PHE A 70 -39.27 0.82 13.35
CA PHE A 70 -39.34 -0.47 12.67
C PHE A 70 -39.54 -0.33 11.16
N CYS A 71 -40.28 0.69 10.71
CA CYS A 71 -40.58 0.89 9.29
C CYS A 71 -39.71 1.98 8.65
N ARG A 72 -38.78 2.59 9.41
CA ARG A 72 -37.84 3.62 8.96
C ARG A 72 -38.49 4.83 8.27
N VAL A 73 -39.71 5.18 8.68
CA VAL A 73 -40.42 6.35 8.13
C VAL A 73 -39.76 7.62 8.63
N GLU A 74 -39.33 8.48 7.70
CA GLU A 74 -38.86 9.82 8.03
C GLU A 74 -40.06 10.74 8.32
N ILE A 75 -40.16 11.15 9.58
CA ILE A 75 -41.19 12.10 10.04
C ILE A 75 -40.53 13.47 10.19
N ASN A 76 -40.80 14.35 9.22
CA ASN A 76 -40.31 15.74 9.21
C ASN A 76 -41.37 16.75 9.69
N ASP A 77 -42.55 16.27 10.08
CA ASP A 77 -43.61 17.11 10.63
C ASP A 77 -43.30 17.46 12.10
N PRO A 78 -43.22 18.75 12.49
CA PRO A 78 -42.87 19.15 13.85
C PRO A 78 -43.88 18.68 14.91
N VAL A 79 -45.17 18.66 14.56
CA VAL A 79 -46.25 18.27 15.49
C VAL A 79 -46.19 16.78 15.74
N ILE A 80 -45.98 15.98 14.69
CA ILE A 80 -45.84 14.52 14.83
C ILE A 80 -44.54 14.17 15.54
N SER A 81 -43.46 14.90 15.28
CA SER A 81 -42.15 14.68 15.91
C SER A 81 -42.20 14.83 17.43
N GLU A 82 -42.99 15.78 17.95
CA GLU A 82 -43.20 15.96 19.40
C GLU A 82 -43.95 14.78 20.05
N LEU A 83 -44.68 13.99 19.26
CA LEU A 83 -45.38 12.80 19.74
C LEU A 83 -44.46 11.58 19.83
N ILE A 84 -43.32 11.54 19.15
CA ILE A 84 -42.44 10.36 19.14
C ILE A 84 -41.77 10.16 20.50
N SER A 85 -41.88 8.96 21.06
CA SER A 85 -41.23 8.62 22.33
C SER A 85 -39.73 8.34 22.14
N ASN A 86 -38.88 9.12 22.80
CA ASN A 86 -37.42 8.96 22.74
C ASN A 86 -36.81 8.15 23.91
N ASP A 87 -37.57 7.94 25.00
CA ASP A 87 -37.11 7.19 26.18
C ASP A 87 -37.96 5.92 26.32
N LEU A 88 -37.50 4.83 25.67
CA LEU A 88 -38.22 3.56 25.55
C LEU A 88 -37.49 2.46 26.31
N THR A 89 -38.24 1.70 27.12
CA THR A 89 -37.74 0.48 27.75
C THR A 89 -37.80 -0.71 26.78
N GLU A 90 -37.11 -1.80 27.10
CA GLU A 90 -37.23 -3.06 26.34
C GLU A 90 -38.67 -3.59 26.28
N LEU A 91 -39.47 -3.36 27.33
CA LEU A 91 -40.88 -3.75 27.35
C LEU A 91 -41.71 -2.89 26.39
N ASP A 92 -41.41 -1.60 26.30
CA ASP A 92 -42.07 -0.71 25.33
C ASP A 92 -41.71 -1.12 23.90
N LEU A 93 -40.43 -1.39 23.62
CA LEU A 93 -39.99 -1.84 22.30
C LEU A 93 -40.64 -3.17 21.90
N LYS A 94 -40.79 -4.10 22.83
CA LYS A 94 -41.52 -5.35 22.59
C LYS A 94 -43.00 -5.11 22.29
N ARG A 95 -43.66 -4.18 23.01
CA ARG A 95 -45.05 -3.79 22.73
C ARG A 95 -45.19 -3.20 21.32
N LEU A 96 -44.27 -2.30 20.94
CA LEU A 96 -44.25 -1.68 19.61
C LEU A 96 -43.97 -2.70 18.51
N PHE A 97 -43.13 -3.71 18.77
CA PHE A 97 -42.91 -4.80 17.82
C PHE A 97 -44.18 -5.60 17.53
N VAL A 98 -44.95 -5.97 18.56
CA VAL A 98 -46.25 -6.66 18.38
C VAL A 98 -47.21 -5.81 17.54
N LEU A 99 -47.23 -4.49 17.77
CA LEU A 99 -48.05 -3.57 16.98
C LEU A 99 -47.68 -3.59 15.49
N VAL A 100 -46.38 -3.56 15.14
CA VAL A 100 -45.96 -3.61 13.72
C VAL A 100 -46.15 -4.98 13.10
N GLN A 101 -45.97 -6.06 13.86
CA GLN A 101 -46.22 -7.43 13.41
C GLN A 101 -47.70 -7.63 13.02
N GLU A 102 -48.63 -6.99 13.73
CA GLU A 102 -50.06 -7.05 13.40
C GLU A 102 -50.44 -6.19 12.18
N LYS A 103 -49.79 -5.04 12.00
CA LYS A 103 -50.29 -3.98 11.09
C LYS A 103 -49.42 -3.70 9.86
N SER A 104 -48.12 -3.98 9.89
CA SER A 104 -47.20 -3.73 8.78
C SER A 104 -47.08 -4.98 7.88
N PRO A 105 -47.31 -4.86 6.55
CA PRO A 105 -47.18 -6.00 5.64
C PRO A 105 -45.79 -6.65 5.64
N GLU A 106 -44.73 -5.86 5.82
CA GLU A 106 -43.35 -6.35 5.84
C GLU A 106 -43.03 -7.13 7.12
N TRP A 107 -43.52 -6.65 8.27
CA TRP A 107 -43.38 -7.31 9.57
C TRP A 107 -44.40 -8.44 9.82
N GLN A 108 -45.27 -8.75 8.84
CA GLN A 108 -46.12 -9.95 8.87
C GLN A 108 -45.41 -11.19 8.31
N ASP A 109 -44.24 -11.03 7.67
CA ASP A 109 -43.45 -12.17 7.21
C ASP A 109 -42.73 -12.85 8.39
N GLU A 110 -43.41 -13.83 8.97
CA GLU A 110 -42.89 -14.67 10.06
C GLU A 110 -41.70 -15.56 9.66
N GLN A 111 -41.54 -15.86 8.38
CA GLN A 111 -40.52 -16.80 7.92
C GLN A 111 -39.18 -16.11 7.75
N THR A 112 -39.17 -14.92 7.15
CA THR A 112 -37.93 -14.26 6.72
C THR A 112 -37.63 -12.93 7.42
N ILE A 113 -38.60 -12.28 8.07
CA ILE A 113 -38.38 -10.97 8.71
C ILE A 113 -38.72 -11.01 10.20
N ALA A 114 -40.01 -11.10 10.54
CA ALA A 114 -40.50 -10.93 11.90
C ALA A 114 -40.02 -12.02 12.85
N GLY A 115 -40.13 -13.29 12.43
CA GLY A 115 -39.68 -14.43 13.23
C GLY A 115 -38.18 -14.42 13.52
N PRO A 116 -37.30 -14.24 12.50
CA PRO A 116 -35.86 -14.09 12.72
C PRO A 116 -35.48 -12.87 13.57
N PHE A 117 -36.10 -11.71 13.34
CA PHE A 117 -35.88 -10.51 14.15
C PHE A 117 -36.28 -10.74 15.61
N GLN A 118 -37.47 -11.32 15.86
CA GLN A 118 -37.96 -11.60 17.21
C GLN A 118 -37.01 -12.54 17.94
N ALA A 119 -36.54 -13.61 17.29
CA ALA A 119 -35.58 -14.54 17.89
C ALA A 119 -34.27 -13.84 18.30
N GLY A 120 -33.80 -12.92 17.45
CA GLY A 120 -32.65 -12.07 17.78
C GLY A 120 -32.94 -11.12 18.94
N ALA A 121 -34.11 -10.49 18.97
CA ALA A 121 -34.50 -9.52 19.99
C ALA A 121 -34.72 -10.18 21.36
N GLU A 122 -35.25 -11.41 21.38
CA GLU A 122 -35.38 -12.20 22.61
C GLU A 122 -34.01 -12.63 23.18
N THR A 123 -32.97 -12.68 22.36
CA THR A 123 -31.61 -13.05 22.77
C THR A 123 -30.76 -11.82 23.12
N PHE A 124 -30.78 -10.77 22.31
CA PHE A 124 -29.88 -9.62 22.45
C PHE A 124 -30.57 -8.34 22.94
N GLY A 125 -31.91 -8.31 23.00
CA GLY A 125 -32.72 -7.13 23.28
C GLY A 125 -33.20 -6.43 22.00
N TYR A 126 -34.41 -5.87 22.05
CA TYR A 126 -35.03 -5.15 20.94
C TYR A 126 -34.25 -3.91 20.56
N LYS A 127 -33.71 -3.17 21.53
CA LYS A 127 -32.93 -1.96 21.24
C LYS A 127 -31.71 -2.26 20.38
N ARG A 128 -30.97 -3.30 20.75
CA ARG A 128 -29.77 -3.76 20.03
C ARG A 128 -30.12 -4.30 18.65
N MET A 129 -31.21 -5.03 18.50
CA MET A 129 -31.64 -5.51 17.19
C MET A 129 -32.07 -4.39 16.26
N LEU A 130 -32.82 -3.40 16.75
CA LEU A 130 -33.16 -2.19 15.98
C LEU A 130 -31.91 -1.42 15.54
N GLU A 131 -30.93 -1.33 16.43
CA GLU A 131 -29.62 -0.74 16.11
C GLU A 131 -28.87 -1.54 15.05
N TYR A 132 -28.90 -2.87 15.08
CA TYR A 132 -28.18 -3.75 14.16
C TYR A 132 -28.71 -3.69 12.73
N ILE A 133 -30.05 -3.65 12.57
CA ILE A 133 -30.69 -3.60 11.24
C ILE A 133 -30.59 -2.21 10.60
N LYS A 134 -30.31 -1.15 11.39
CA LYS A 134 -30.30 0.23 10.90
C LYS A 134 -29.04 0.51 10.08
N ARG A 135 -29.17 0.45 8.76
CA ARG A 135 -28.14 0.80 7.78
C ARG A 135 -28.76 1.25 6.46
N ASP A 136 -28.21 2.30 5.86
CA ASP A 136 -28.61 2.79 4.55
C ASP A 136 -28.24 1.76 3.48
N ASN A 137 -29.11 1.56 2.47
CA ASN A 137 -28.95 0.54 1.41
C ASN A 137 -28.99 -0.93 1.89
N LEU A 138 -29.56 -1.22 3.06
CA LEU A 138 -29.82 -2.58 3.55
C LEU A 138 -31.32 -2.82 3.76
N SER A 139 -31.89 -3.80 3.06
CA SER A 139 -33.28 -4.22 3.26
C SER A 139 -33.47 -4.91 4.61
N LEU A 140 -34.70 -4.89 5.15
CA LEU A 140 -35.00 -5.61 6.40
C LEU A 140 -34.78 -7.12 6.24
N HIS A 141 -35.23 -7.68 5.11
CA HIS A 141 -34.98 -9.08 4.76
C HIS A 141 -33.49 -9.44 4.84
N ASP A 142 -32.62 -8.69 4.17
CA ASP A 142 -31.20 -9.01 4.11
C ASP A 142 -30.51 -8.88 5.47
N ALA A 143 -31.01 -7.99 6.33
CA ALA A 143 -30.50 -7.82 7.68
C ALA A 143 -30.78 -9.02 8.60
N VAL A 144 -31.92 -9.73 8.42
CA VAL A 144 -32.39 -10.72 9.43
C VAL A 144 -32.78 -12.09 8.90
N HIS A 145 -32.94 -12.34 7.61
CA HIS A 145 -33.49 -13.63 7.13
C HIS A 145 -32.68 -14.86 7.55
N THR A 146 -31.35 -14.74 7.69
CA THR A 146 -30.48 -15.82 8.20
C THR A 146 -30.17 -15.71 9.69
N PHE A 147 -30.84 -14.82 10.42
CA PHE A 147 -30.47 -14.53 11.81
C PHE A 147 -30.60 -15.74 12.74
N ARG A 148 -31.40 -16.73 12.36
CA ARG A 148 -31.44 -18.03 13.07
C ARG A 148 -30.10 -18.77 13.00
N ASP A 149 -29.42 -18.74 11.86
CA ASP A 149 -28.07 -19.29 11.70
C ASP A 149 -27.05 -18.47 12.49
N VAL A 150 -27.22 -17.15 12.54
CA VAL A 150 -26.40 -16.26 13.41
C VAL A 150 -26.58 -16.61 14.89
N LEU A 151 -27.78 -16.98 15.32
CA LEU A 151 -28.03 -17.49 16.67
C LEU A 151 -27.36 -18.84 16.92
N GLU A 152 -27.18 -19.69 15.90
CA GLU A 152 -26.38 -20.91 16.02
C GLU A 152 -24.90 -20.60 16.19
N LEU A 153 -24.36 -19.61 15.47
CA LEU A 153 -22.99 -19.11 15.70
C LEU A 153 -22.83 -18.59 17.13
N PHE A 154 -23.80 -17.80 17.62
CA PHE A 154 -23.81 -17.34 19.01
C PHE A 154 -23.75 -18.49 20.00
N ARG A 155 -24.58 -19.53 19.83
CA ARG A 155 -24.55 -20.72 20.70
C ARG A 155 -23.22 -21.45 20.63
N ALA A 156 -22.64 -21.59 19.44
CA ALA A 156 -21.34 -22.23 19.24
C ALA A 156 -20.18 -21.43 19.87
N SER A 157 -20.31 -20.10 19.94
CA SER A 157 -19.26 -19.21 20.46
C SER A 157 -18.95 -19.41 21.93
N GLY A 158 -19.95 -19.77 22.73
CA GLY A 158 -19.85 -19.81 24.19
C GLY A 158 -19.58 -18.44 24.84
N LEU A 159 -19.83 -17.33 24.13
CA LEU A 159 -19.78 -15.96 24.65
C LEU A 159 -21.09 -15.57 25.33
N GLY A 160 -21.05 -14.57 26.21
CA GLY A 160 -22.27 -13.93 26.71
C GLY A 160 -22.96 -13.08 25.63
N GLU A 161 -24.27 -12.85 25.77
CA GLU A 161 -25.10 -12.09 24.81
C GLU A 161 -24.50 -10.70 24.50
N SER A 162 -24.08 -9.97 25.53
CA SER A 162 -23.47 -8.64 25.37
C SER A 162 -22.09 -8.68 24.71
N GLU A 163 -21.33 -9.74 24.95
CA GLU A 163 -20.00 -9.90 24.35
C GLU A 163 -20.13 -10.22 22.86
N PHE A 164 -20.97 -11.18 22.48
CA PHE A 164 -21.18 -11.53 21.08
C PHE A 164 -21.75 -10.35 20.28
N TYR A 165 -22.71 -9.62 20.85
CA TYR A 165 -23.25 -8.42 20.19
C TYR A 165 -22.15 -7.37 19.95
N GLY A 166 -21.35 -7.04 20.97
CA GLY A 166 -20.30 -6.02 20.84
C GLY A 166 -19.13 -6.44 19.97
N GLN A 167 -18.74 -7.72 20.01
CA GLN A 167 -17.56 -8.24 19.30
C GLN A 167 -17.85 -8.61 17.85
N VAL A 168 -19.09 -8.98 17.52
CA VAL A 168 -19.48 -9.43 16.16
C VAL A 168 -20.53 -8.50 15.56
N LEU A 169 -21.75 -8.48 16.10
CA LEU A 169 -22.90 -7.83 15.44
C LEU A 169 -22.74 -6.31 15.29
N GLN A 170 -22.26 -5.64 16.34
CA GLN A 170 -22.00 -4.21 16.30
C GLN A 170 -20.88 -3.87 15.32
N GLN A 171 -19.84 -4.71 15.23
CA GLN A 171 -18.74 -4.52 14.28
C GLN A 171 -19.20 -4.71 12.84
N VAL A 172 -20.04 -5.71 12.56
CA VAL A 172 -20.67 -5.93 11.25
C VAL A 172 -21.49 -4.71 10.84
N ARG A 173 -22.27 -4.14 11.76
CA ARG A 173 -23.02 -2.91 11.49
C ARG A 173 -22.12 -1.76 11.06
N MET A 174 -21.01 -1.55 11.77
CA MET A 174 -20.05 -0.46 11.53
C MET A 174 -19.09 -0.72 10.36
N ASP A 175 -19.17 -1.89 9.71
CA ASP A 175 -18.26 -2.27 8.64
C ASP A 175 -18.82 -1.86 7.28
N ASP A 176 -18.35 -0.72 6.79
CA ASP A 176 -18.87 -0.06 5.59
C ASP A 176 -18.32 -0.64 4.27
N ARG A 177 -17.54 -1.73 4.35
CA ARG A 177 -16.92 -2.38 3.19
C ARG A 177 -17.95 -3.10 2.31
N GLU A 178 -17.66 -3.12 1.01
CA GLU A 178 -18.32 -4.01 0.05
C GLU A 178 -17.58 -5.35 -0.04
N TYR A 179 -18.36 -6.41 -0.06
CA TYR A 179 -17.96 -7.81 -0.19
C TYR A 179 -18.56 -8.38 -1.48
N SER A 180 -18.09 -9.55 -1.92
CA SER A 180 -18.66 -10.26 -3.08
C SER A 180 -20.16 -10.51 -2.96
N GLU A 181 -20.64 -10.74 -1.73
CA GLU A 181 -22.06 -10.98 -1.44
C GLU A 181 -22.86 -9.67 -1.22
N GLY A 182 -22.20 -8.51 -1.17
CA GLY A 182 -22.82 -7.22 -0.86
C GLY A 182 -22.25 -6.58 0.41
N THR A 183 -23.11 -6.21 1.36
CA THR A 183 -22.68 -5.55 2.62
C THR A 183 -22.10 -6.55 3.64
N ALA A 184 -21.52 -6.03 4.73
CA ALA A 184 -21.05 -6.86 5.85
C ALA A 184 -22.15 -7.78 6.44
N HIS A 185 -23.42 -7.38 6.43
CA HIS A 185 -24.55 -8.23 6.84
C HIS A 185 -24.72 -9.43 5.91
N HIS A 186 -24.65 -9.21 4.59
CA HIS A 186 -24.71 -10.31 3.61
C HIS A 186 -23.55 -11.28 3.80
N HIS A 187 -22.36 -10.75 4.07
CA HIS A 187 -21.18 -11.57 4.33
C HIS A 187 -21.31 -12.36 5.64
N LEU A 188 -21.83 -11.75 6.72
CA LEU A 188 -22.13 -12.47 7.97
C LEU A 188 -23.17 -13.58 7.73
N ASN A 189 -24.21 -13.31 6.94
CA ASN A 189 -25.22 -14.30 6.58
C ASN A 189 -24.59 -15.51 5.87
N ALA A 190 -23.71 -15.27 4.89
CA ALA A 190 -23.00 -16.33 4.18
C ALA A 190 -22.12 -17.17 5.13
N ILE A 191 -21.39 -16.52 6.05
CA ILE A 191 -20.60 -17.21 7.08
C ILE A 191 -21.51 -18.03 8.00
N ALA A 192 -22.62 -17.47 8.48
CA ALA A 192 -23.52 -18.16 9.40
C ALA A 192 -24.11 -19.45 8.81
N GLN A 193 -24.37 -19.43 7.50
CA GLN A 193 -24.89 -20.59 6.77
C GLN A 193 -23.83 -21.66 6.49
N THR A 194 -22.57 -21.29 6.34
CA THR A 194 -21.52 -22.20 5.84
C THR A 194 -20.49 -22.63 6.88
N ALA A 195 -20.23 -21.81 7.89
CA ALA A 195 -19.13 -22.04 8.83
C ALA A 195 -19.35 -23.27 9.72
N ASN A 196 -18.31 -24.08 9.87
CA ASN A 196 -18.29 -25.21 10.79
C ASN A 196 -18.24 -24.71 12.24
N LYS A 197 -19.35 -24.94 12.94
CA LYS A 197 -19.56 -24.57 14.35
C LYS A 197 -18.69 -25.39 15.32
N ASN A 198 -18.04 -26.46 14.85
CA ASN A 198 -17.12 -27.29 15.63
C ASN A 198 -15.66 -26.86 15.40
N VAL A 199 -15.23 -25.82 16.14
CA VAL A 199 -13.86 -25.29 16.08
C VAL A 199 -12.80 -26.37 16.32
N ALA A 200 -13.06 -27.34 17.21
CA ALA A 200 -12.11 -28.41 17.49
C ALA A 200 -11.86 -29.32 16.28
N GLU A 201 -12.87 -29.56 15.45
CA GLU A 201 -12.72 -30.34 14.21
C GLU A 201 -11.85 -29.60 13.18
N VAL A 202 -12.11 -28.31 12.97
CA VAL A 202 -11.34 -27.48 12.02
C VAL A 202 -9.88 -27.41 12.44
N ILE A 203 -9.61 -27.16 13.72
CA ILE A 203 -8.24 -27.16 14.26
C ILE A 203 -7.62 -28.56 14.18
N GLY A 204 -8.42 -29.62 14.34
CA GLY A 204 -7.99 -31.00 14.10
C GLY A 204 -7.49 -31.23 12.66
N LYS A 205 -8.19 -30.71 11.65
CA LYS A 205 -7.76 -30.79 10.24
C LYS A 205 -6.46 -30.03 10.00
N VAL A 206 -6.26 -28.88 10.64
CA VAL A 206 -4.98 -28.16 10.57
C VAL A 206 -3.81 -29.01 11.07
N GLN A 207 -4.03 -29.87 12.07
CA GLN A 207 -3.00 -30.77 12.58
C GLN A 207 -2.58 -31.87 11.59
N GLU A 208 -3.26 -32.03 10.45
CA GLU A 208 -2.81 -32.92 9.37
C GLU A 208 -1.67 -32.29 8.54
N TYR A 209 -1.44 -30.98 8.67
CA TYR A 209 -0.47 -30.18 7.92
C TYR A 209 0.58 -29.53 8.85
N LYS A 210 1.18 -30.31 9.75
CA LYS A 210 2.09 -29.84 10.83
C LYS A 210 3.35 -29.14 10.32
N GLU A 211 3.73 -29.43 9.09
CA GLU A 211 4.91 -28.91 8.40
C GLU A 211 4.74 -27.48 7.87
N ILE A 212 3.52 -26.95 7.85
CA ILE A 212 3.21 -25.58 7.43
C ILE A 212 3.15 -24.70 8.68
N GLU A 213 4.26 -24.07 9.03
CA GLU A 213 4.45 -23.39 10.31
C GLU A 213 3.47 -22.24 10.50
N ARG A 214 3.27 -21.40 9.47
CA ARG A 214 2.35 -20.25 9.56
C ARG A 214 0.89 -20.67 9.69
N LEU A 215 0.50 -21.77 9.06
CA LEU A 215 -0.84 -22.36 9.24
C LEU A 215 -1.03 -22.80 10.70
N GLN A 216 -0.01 -23.41 11.32
CA GLN A 216 -0.06 -23.77 12.73
C GLN A 216 -0.11 -22.54 13.65
N GLU A 217 0.61 -21.46 13.31
CA GLU A 217 0.53 -20.18 14.03
C GLU A 217 -0.85 -19.55 13.95
N LEU A 218 -1.44 -19.50 12.76
CA LEU A 218 -2.79 -19.00 12.55
C LEU A 218 -3.81 -19.81 13.35
N ALA A 219 -3.73 -21.14 13.34
CA ALA A 219 -4.64 -22.00 14.09
C ALA A 219 -4.56 -21.78 15.62
N LYS A 220 -3.39 -21.41 16.16
CA LYS A 220 -3.27 -21.05 17.59
C LYS A 220 -4.10 -19.83 17.97
N THR A 221 -4.40 -18.93 17.03
CA THR A 221 -5.28 -17.78 17.28
C THR A 221 -6.74 -18.18 17.46
N PHE A 222 -7.11 -19.40 17.06
CA PHE A 222 -8.45 -19.98 17.12
C PHE A 222 -8.53 -21.15 18.11
N SER A 223 -7.72 -21.11 19.19
CA SER A 223 -7.60 -22.22 20.15
C SER A 223 -8.89 -22.58 20.90
N SER A 224 -9.93 -21.74 20.81
CA SER A 224 -11.26 -22.00 21.38
C SER A 224 -12.35 -21.30 20.56
N PRO A 225 -13.62 -21.71 20.70
CA PRO A 225 -14.74 -20.98 20.12
C PRO A 225 -14.74 -19.49 20.50
N GLN A 226 -14.50 -19.16 21.77
CA GLN A 226 -14.45 -17.77 22.22
C GLN A 226 -13.38 -16.95 21.49
N ALA A 227 -12.25 -17.57 21.12
CA ALA A 227 -11.19 -16.89 20.37
C ALA A 227 -11.60 -16.58 18.92
N VAL A 228 -12.35 -17.48 18.27
CA VAL A 228 -12.93 -17.27 16.93
C VAL A 228 -13.90 -16.09 16.95
N PHE A 229 -14.75 -15.99 17.97
CA PHE A 229 -15.77 -14.95 18.08
C PHE A 229 -15.31 -13.70 18.84
N ALA A 230 -14.03 -13.59 19.21
CA ALA A 230 -13.48 -12.45 19.93
C ALA A 230 -13.56 -11.12 19.13
N SER A 231 -13.72 -11.22 17.81
CA SER A 231 -14.01 -10.08 16.93
C SER A 231 -14.62 -10.54 15.59
N TRP A 232 -15.26 -9.62 14.87
CA TRP A 232 -15.70 -9.84 13.49
C TRP A 232 -14.56 -10.27 12.56
N ILE A 233 -13.36 -9.74 12.77
CA ILE A 233 -12.17 -10.09 11.97
C ILE A 233 -11.77 -11.55 12.18
N ASN A 234 -11.77 -12.02 13.43
CA ASN A 234 -11.41 -13.41 13.73
C ASN A 234 -12.42 -14.39 13.13
N LEU A 235 -13.71 -14.05 13.16
CA LEU A 235 -14.75 -14.89 12.57
C LEU A 235 -14.57 -15.02 11.04
N LYS A 236 -14.30 -13.91 10.34
CA LYS A 236 -13.99 -13.94 8.91
C LYS A 236 -12.78 -14.82 8.61
N ARG A 237 -11.68 -14.64 9.34
CA ARG A 237 -10.47 -15.44 9.14
C ARG A 237 -10.66 -16.92 9.43
N TYR A 238 -11.45 -17.25 10.45
CA TYR A 238 -11.79 -18.63 10.73
C TYR A 238 -12.57 -19.26 9.55
N SER A 239 -13.52 -18.52 8.97
CA SER A 239 -14.24 -18.94 7.77
C SER A 239 -13.32 -19.10 6.55
N GLU A 240 -12.39 -18.17 6.33
CA GLU A 240 -11.39 -18.26 5.25
C GLU A 240 -10.47 -19.48 5.43
N LEU A 241 -10.00 -19.73 6.65
CA LEU A 241 -9.20 -20.92 7.01
C LEU A 241 -9.98 -22.21 6.71
N GLU A 242 -11.26 -22.26 7.08
CA GLU A 242 -12.11 -23.42 6.81
C GLU A 242 -12.28 -23.68 5.30
N GLN A 243 -12.57 -22.62 4.52
CA GLN A 243 -12.67 -22.73 3.07
C GLN A 243 -11.37 -23.26 2.46
N LEU A 244 -10.22 -22.78 2.95
CA LEU A 244 -8.91 -23.22 2.50
C LEU A 244 -8.64 -24.68 2.85
N LEU A 245 -9.03 -25.13 4.05
CA LEU A 245 -8.95 -26.55 4.45
C LEU A 245 -9.82 -27.46 3.58
N GLY A 246 -10.86 -26.92 2.93
CA GLY A 246 -11.62 -27.61 1.89
C GLY A 246 -10.84 -27.83 0.59
N GLN A 247 -9.82 -27.02 0.31
CA GLN A 247 -8.99 -27.07 -0.90
C GLN A 247 -7.69 -27.85 -0.64
N THR A 248 -7.82 -29.14 -0.30
CA THR A 248 -6.68 -30.01 0.07
C THR A 248 -5.51 -29.99 -0.94
N GLU A 249 -5.80 -29.85 -2.23
CA GLU A 249 -4.84 -29.71 -3.33
C GLU A 249 -3.85 -28.55 -3.15
N VAL A 250 -4.26 -27.42 -2.54
CA VAL A 250 -3.40 -26.25 -2.30
C VAL A 250 -2.25 -26.62 -1.37
N PHE A 251 -2.54 -27.41 -0.32
CA PHE A 251 -1.51 -27.85 0.63
C PHE A 251 -0.58 -28.90 0.02
N ASP A 252 -1.10 -29.82 -0.80
CA ASP A 252 -0.28 -30.81 -1.49
C ASP A 252 0.69 -30.16 -2.48
N GLU A 253 0.23 -29.14 -3.20
CA GLU A 253 1.09 -28.35 -4.09
C GLU A 253 2.12 -27.51 -3.33
N LEU A 254 1.77 -26.95 -2.16
CA LEU A 254 2.72 -26.24 -1.30
C LEU A 254 3.84 -27.19 -0.84
N LYS A 255 3.48 -28.42 -0.43
CA LYS A 255 4.47 -29.45 -0.09
C LYS A 255 5.35 -29.81 -1.29
N LYS A 256 4.75 -29.88 -2.48
CA LYS A 256 5.48 -30.16 -3.74
C LYS A 256 6.51 -29.07 -4.06
N LEU A 257 6.19 -27.77 -3.87
CA LEU A 257 7.18 -26.69 -4.05
C LEU A 257 8.43 -26.91 -3.20
N LYS A 258 8.24 -27.28 -1.92
CA LYS A 258 9.33 -27.55 -1.00
C LYS A 258 10.17 -28.75 -1.47
N ALA A 259 9.52 -29.80 -2.00
CA ALA A 259 10.20 -30.96 -2.57
C ALA A 259 10.96 -30.65 -3.88
N GLU A 260 10.49 -29.67 -4.67
CA GLU A 260 11.13 -29.19 -5.90
C GLU A 260 12.30 -28.21 -5.65
N GLY A 261 12.60 -27.88 -4.38
CA GLY A 261 13.65 -26.94 -4.02
C GLY A 261 13.25 -25.47 -4.15
N LYS A 262 11.95 -25.16 -4.36
CA LYS A 262 11.42 -23.79 -4.46
C LYS A 262 11.08 -23.21 -3.07
N GLU A 263 12.03 -23.25 -2.16
CA GLU A 263 11.82 -22.89 -0.75
C GLU A 263 11.46 -21.42 -0.56
N ALA A 264 12.04 -20.51 -1.35
CA ALA A 264 11.74 -19.08 -1.27
C ALA A 264 10.29 -18.79 -1.66
N LEU A 265 9.82 -19.36 -2.78
CA LEU A 265 8.42 -19.24 -3.20
C LEU A 265 7.49 -19.88 -2.16
N TYR A 266 7.81 -21.08 -1.67
CA TYR A 266 7.04 -21.73 -0.60
C TYR A 266 6.85 -20.81 0.61
N LYS A 267 7.93 -20.21 1.13
CA LYS A 267 7.86 -19.31 2.30
C LYS A 267 7.10 -18.03 2.00
N TYR A 268 7.23 -17.50 0.79
CA TYR A 268 6.50 -16.32 0.35
C TYR A 268 4.99 -16.59 0.33
N ILE A 269 4.56 -17.68 -0.32
CA ILE A 269 3.15 -18.09 -0.37
C ILE A 269 2.62 -18.43 1.03
N GLU A 270 3.37 -19.18 1.83
CA GLU A 270 3.01 -19.52 3.20
C GLU A 270 2.79 -18.25 4.05
N THR A 271 3.66 -17.25 3.92
CA THR A 271 3.52 -16.00 4.67
C THR A 271 2.29 -15.21 4.24
N LEU A 272 2.03 -15.11 2.92
CA LEU A 272 0.85 -14.40 2.41
C LEU A 272 -0.46 -15.12 2.77
N ALA A 273 -0.54 -16.42 2.53
CA ALA A 273 -1.73 -17.23 2.71
C ALA A 273 -2.16 -17.36 4.18
N PHE A 274 -1.19 -17.40 5.09
CA PHE A 274 -1.44 -17.65 6.52
C PHE A 274 -1.00 -16.48 7.40
N HIS A 275 -0.96 -15.26 6.85
CA HIS A 275 -0.57 -14.09 7.63
C HIS A 275 -1.52 -13.89 8.83
N PRO A 276 -1.01 -13.78 10.06
CA PRO A 276 -1.86 -13.80 11.25
C PRO A 276 -2.76 -12.57 11.37
N ASP A 277 -2.35 -11.45 10.76
CA ASP A 277 -2.92 -10.12 11.02
C ASP A 277 -3.31 -9.32 9.76
N SER A 278 -3.08 -9.84 8.54
CA SER A 278 -3.35 -9.14 7.25
C SER A 278 -4.60 -9.69 6.55
N LYS A 279 -5.21 -8.88 5.69
CA LYS A 279 -6.47 -9.17 4.97
C LYS A 279 -6.23 -9.65 3.55
N VAL A 280 -5.12 -10.36 3.34
CA VAL A 280 -4.67 -10.80 2.04
C VAL A 280 -5.73 -11.67 1.37
N ASN A 281 -6.12 -11.30 0.15
CA ASN A 281 -7.06 -12.09 -0.63
C ASN A 281 -6.39 -13.41 -1.09
N MET A 282 -6.90 -14.55 -0.62
CA MET A 282 -6.36 -15.87 -0.97
C MET A 282 -6.36 -16.14 -2.49
N SER A 283 -7.39 -15.70 -3.21
CA SER A 283 -7.44 -15.84 -4.66
C SER A 283 -6.30 -15.10 -5.34
N ALA A 284 -5.90 -13.93 -4.82
CA ALA A 284 -4.74 -13.20 -5.34
C ALA A 284 -3.42 -13.94 -5.03
N VAL A 285 -3.30 -14.58 -3.87
CA VAL A 285 -2.13 -15.43 -3.52
C VAL A 285 -2.03 -16.63 -4.47
N ILE A 286 -3.14 -17.32 -4.71
CA ILE A 286 -3.20 -18.46 -5.63
C ILE A 286 -2.89 -17.99 -7.06
N GLN A 287 -3.42 -16.85 -7.50
CA GLN A 287 -3.13 -16.30 -8.82
C GLN A 287 -1.64 -15.92 -8.97
N PHE A 288 -1.05 -15.23 -7.99
CA PHE A 288 0.39 -14.94 -7.97
C PHE A 288 1.23 -16.22 -8.10
N TRP A 289 0.82 -17.29 -7.41
CA TRP A 289 1.54 -18.55 -7.42
C TRP A 289 1.34 -19.34 -8.72
N ARG A 290 0.09 -19.61 -9.12
CA ARG A 290 -0.25 -20.54 -10.22
C ARG A 290 -0.36 -19.86 -11.58
N GLU A 291 -0.77 -18.61 -11.61
CA GLU A 291 -1.09 -17.84 -12.82
C GLU A 291 -0.40 -16.47 -12.81
N PRO A 292 0.94 -16.41 -12.74
CA PRO A 292 1.67 -15.15 -12.59
C PRO A 292 1.40 -14.17 -13.74
N GLU A 293 1.10 -14.64 -14.95
CA GLU A 293 0.71 -13.77 -16.08
C GLU A 293 -0.55 -12.95 -15.76
N SER A 294 -1.59 -13.63 -15.25
CA SER A 294 -2.85 -12.99 -14.86
C SER A 294 -2.63 -12.02 -13.70
N PHE A 295 -1.80 -12.38 -12.71
CA PHE A 295 -1.47 -11.50 -11.58
C PHE A 295 -0.74 -10.23 -12.04
N LEU A 296 0.27 -10.36 -12.92
CA LEU A 296 1.03 -9.23 -13.46
C LEU A 296 0.19 -8.34 -14.40
N ALA A 297 -0.95 -8.86 -14.87
CA ALA A 297 -1.92 -8.16 -15.69
C ALA A 297 -3.09 -7.55 -14.89
N ALA A 298 -3.10 -7.71 -13.56
CA ALA A 298 -4.18 -7.26 -12.68
C ALA A 298 -4.52 -5.78 -12.90
N GLU A 299 -5.82 -5.49 -12.93
CA GLU A 299 -6.32 -4.13 -13.08
C GLU A 299 -6.22 -3.35 -11.77
N ALA A 300 -6.07 -2.03 -11.88
CA ALA A 300 -5.94 -1.14 -10.74
C ALA A 300 -7.27 -0.46 -10.42
N SER A 301 -7.78 -0.70 -9.22
CA SER A 301 -8.98 -0.02 -8.73
C SER A 301 -8.76 1.49 -8.70
N HIS A 302 -9.71 2.27 -9.20
CA HIS A 302 -9.67 3.74 -9.22
C HIS A 302 -8.51 4.39 -10.01
N THR A 303 -7.88 3.67 -10.95
CA THR A 303 -6.89 4.24 -11.89
C THR A 303 -7.44 4.18 -13.32
N PRO A 304 -7.29 5.24 -14.14
CA PRO A 304 -7.68 5.17 -15.54
C PRO A 304 -7.00 4.00 -16.27
N TYR A 305 -7.80 3.15 -16.91
CA TYR A 305 -7.35 1.93 -17.59
C TYR A 305 -6.15 2.18 -18.52
N GLU A 306 -6.21 3.21 -19.36
CA GLU A 306 -5.15 3.55 -20.33
C GLU A 306 -3.80 3.89 -19.66
N VAL A 307 -3.82 4.49 -18.48
CA VAL A 307 -2.59 4.86 -17.76
C VAL A 307 -1.98 3.62 -17.10
N HIS A 308 -2.82 2.81 -16.45
CA HIS A 308 -2.39 1.58 -15.79
C HIS A 308 -1.87 0.53 -16.77
N ASN A 309 -2.59 0.31 -17.87
CA ASN A 309 -2.26 -0.70 -18.86
C ASN A 309 -0.87 -0.50 -19.50
N ARG A 310 -0.40 0.76 -19.60
CA ARG A 310 0.95 1.09 -20.13
C ARG A 310 2.10 0.80 -19.16
N LYS A 311 1.80 0.58 -17.88
CA LYS A 311 2.77 0.54 -16.78
C LYS A 311 2.75 -0.75 -15.99
N LYS A 312 1.70 -1.56 -16.14
CA LYS A 312 1.57 -2.83 -15.40
C LYS A 312 2.71 -3.80 -15.75
N PRO A 313 3.18 -4.62 -14.78
CA PRO A 313 4.35 -5.49 -14.98
C PRO A 313 4.22 -6.57 -16.06
N SER A 314 3.00 -6.90 -16.51
CA SER A 314 2.81 -7.75 -17.70
C SER A 314 3.44 -7.17 -18.98
N ASN A 315 3.75 -5.88 -19.01
CA ASN A 315 4.56 -5.31 -20.10
C ASN A 315 6.03 -5.78 -20.05
N TYR A 316 6.58 -6.11 -18.88
CA TYR A 316 7.99 -6.48 -18.74
C TYR A 316 8.33 -7.82 -19.41
N ILE A 317 7.33 -8.71 -19.52
CA ILE A 317 7.49 -10.04 -20.13
C ILE A 317 7.21 -10.05 -21.64
N ASN A 318 6.75 -8.92 -22.20
CA ASN A 318 6.39 -8.76 -23.61
C ASN A 318 7.39 -7.85 -24.36
N MET A 319 8.61 -7.73 -23.85
CA MET A 319 9.66 -6.92 -24.49
C MET A 319 10.30 -7.67 -25.67
N PRO A 320 10.52 -7.03 -26.83
CA PRO A 320 11.07 -7.69 -28.01
C PRO A 320 12.38 -8.42 -27.72
N ASN A 321 12.44 -9.70 -28.07
CA ASN A 321 13.60 -10.58 -27.89
C ASN A 321 14.10 -10.72 -26.43
N LEU A 322 13.38 -10.18 -25.44
CA LEU A 322 13.67 -10.40 -24.03
C LEU A 322 13.05 -11.74 -23.62
N ASP A 323 13.85 -12.65 -23.08
CA ASP A 323 13.43 -13.99 -22.70
C ASP A 323 13.00 -14.07 -21.22
N LEU A 324 12.24 -13.08 -20.73
CA LEU A 324 11.75 -13.05 -19.35
C LEU A 324 10.31 -13.56 -19.28
N THR A 325 10.10 -14.74 -18.70
CA THR A 325 8.75 -15.27 -18.47
C THR A 325 8.11 -14.69 -17.22
N ALA A 326 6.78 -14.78 -17.11
CA ALA A 326 6.05 -14.36 -15.90
C ALA A 326 6.49 -15.11 -14.63
N SER A 327 6.77 -16.41 -14.75
CA SER A 327 7.30 -17.20 -13.64
C SER A 327 8.70 -16.74 -13.24
N GLU A 328 9.59 -16.45 -14.19
CA GLU A 328 10.92 -15.93 -13.88
C GLU A 328 10.87 -14.53 -13.25
N LEU A 329 9.92 -13.67 -13.66
CA LEU A 329 9.69 -12.36 -13.03
C LEU A 329 9.21 -12.50 -11.58
N ARG A 330 8.22 -13.37 -11.33
CA ARG A 330 7.78 -13.71 -9.97
C ARG A 330 8.92 -14.29 -9.14
N ASP A 331 9.66 -15.24 -9.70
CA ASP A 331 10.71 -15.95 -8.98
C ASP A 331 11.88 -14.99 -8.65
N ALA A 332 12.18 -14.03 -9.54
CA ALA A 332 13.16 -12.97 -9.26
C ALA A 332 12.77 -12.10 -8.05
N LEU A 333 11.47 -11.84 -7.85
CA LEU A 333 10.97 -11.15 -6.66
C LEU A 333 11.19 -11.99 -5.41
N VAL A 334 10.64 -13.21 -5.37
CA VAL A 334 10.63 -14.04 -4.14
C VAL A 334 12.02 -14.56 -3.76
N GLU A 335 12.92 -14.76 -4.73
CA GLU A 335 14.31 -15.20 -4.49
C GLU A 335 15.25 -14.05 -4.09
N GLY A 336 14.75 -12.81 -3.97
CA GLY A 336 15.58 -11.66 -3.61
C GLY A 336 16.52 -11.18 -4.72
N LYS A 337 16.29 -11.59 -5.97
CA LYS A 337 17.05 -11.10 -7.12
C LYS A 337 16.75 -9.62 -7.40
N MET A 338 15.57 -9.14 -7.02
CA MET A 338 15.19 -7.74 -7.15
C MET A 338 15.66 -6.85 -6.00
N ASP A 339 16.06 -7.41 -4.85
CA ASP A 339 16.44 -6.61 -3.69
C ASP A 339 17.66 -5.72 -3.96
N GLY A 340 18.65 -6.25 -4.70
CA GLY A 340 19.83 -5.49 -5.12
C GLY A 340 19.58 -4.51 -6.27
N LEU A 341 18.40 -4.57 -6.91
CA LEU A 341 17.95 -3.63 -7.95
C LEU A 341 17.17 -2.46 -7.37
N SER A 342 16.56 -2.64 -6.19
CA SER A 342 15.78 -1.61 -5.51
C SER A 342 16.59 -0.32 -5.38
N ALA A 343 15.95 0.81 -5.72
CA ALA A 343 16.51 2.14 -5.57
C ALA A 343 16.82 2.51 -4.10
N PHE A 344 16.21 1.78 -3.16
CA PHE A 344 16.36 1.96 -1.72
C PHE A 344 17.00 0.73 -1.08
N THR A 345 18.07 0.96 -0.31
CA THR A 345 18.65 -0.05 0.56
C THR A 345 17.71 -0.32 1.76
N PRO A 346 17.35 -1.56 2.10
CA PRO A 346 16.48 -1.85 3.25
C PRO A 346 17.13 -1.43 4.57
N LEU A 347 16.31 -0.95 5.50
CA LEU A 347 16.72 -0.50 6.83
C LEU A 347 15.56 -0.70 7.81
N GLU A 348 15.87 -1.19 9.00
CA GLU A 348 14.91 -1.34 10.10
C GLU A 348 15.46 -0.64 11.35
N ILE A 349 14.62 0.15 12.02
CA ILE A 349 14.97 0.81 13.28
C ILE A 349 13.86 0.56 14.30
N HIS A 350 14.26 0.02 15.45
CA HIS A 350 13.42 -0.12 16.63
C HIS A 350 13.56 1.11 17.50
N TYR A 351 12.44 1.68 17.94
CA TYR A 351 12.35 2.87 18.76
C TYR A 351 11.62 2.58 20.06
N ILE A 352 12.14 3.10 21.17
CA ILE A 352 11.39 3.17 22.43
C ILE A 352 11.02 4.62 22.71
N ILE A 353 9.71 4.89 22.77
CA ILE A 353 9.15 6.24 22.90
C ILE A 353 8.17 6.29 24.09
N PRO A 354 8.24 7.33 24.95
CA PRO A 354 7.29 7.53 26.05
C PRO A 354 5.89 7.92 25.54
N MET A 355 4.84 7.34 26.14
CA MET A 355 3.44 7.54 25.76
C MET A 355 2.66 8.49 26.68
N GLU A 356 3.27 9.02 27.72
CA GLU A 356 2.67 10.06 28.54
C GLU A 356 3.57 11.28 28.46
N GLU A 357 2.98 12.48 28.31
CA GLU A 357 3.70 13.73 28.47
C GLU A 357 4.35 13.71 29.84
N ILE A 358 5.66 13.60 29.87
CA ILE A 358 6.40 13.88 31.09
C ILE A 358 6.24 15.39 31.24
N LYS A 359 5.42 15.84 32.20
CA LYS A 359 5.54 17.20 32.71
C LYS A 359 6.98 17.34 33.17
N GLN A 360 7.83 17.87 32.30
CA GLN A 360 9.22 18.12 32.63
C GLN A 360 9.19 19.25 33.64
N GLU A 361 9.26 18.90 34.93
CA GLU A 361 9.76 19.82 35.94
C GLU A 361 11.11 20.35 35.41
N PRO A 362 11.35 21.66 35.39
CA PRO A 362 12.61 22.22 34.92
C PRO A 362 13.81 21.49 35.55
N LEU A 363 14.85 21.19 34.77
CA LEU A 363 16.02 20.45 35.28
C LEU A 363 16.59 20.99 36.60
N PRO A 364 16.68 22.31 36.82
CA PRO A 364 17.06 22.86 38.12
C PRO A 364 16.17 22.40 39.29
N ASP A 365 14.85 22.30 39.06
CA ASP A 365 13.88 21.87 40.05
C ASP A 365 13.99 20.37 40.31
N LEU A 366 14.20 19.57 39.25
CA LEU A 366 14.48 18.15 39.37
C LEU A 366 15.78 17.88 40.12
N VAL A 367 16.85 18.62 39.83
CA VAL A 367 18.13 18.54 40.55
C VAL A 367 17.93 18.91 42.02
N ASN A 368 17.16 19.96 42.32
CA ASN A 368 16.83 20.36 43.68
C ASN A 368 16.05 19.26 44.44
N LYS A 369 15.08 18.64 43.77
CA LYS A 369 14.28 17.53 44.31
C LYS A 369 15.13 16.29 44.57
N ALA A 370 16.03 15.95 43.64
CA ALA A 370 16.96 14.83 43.76
C ALA A 370 17.92 14.99 44.95
N LEU A 371 18.39 16.21 45.17
CA LEU A 371 19.41 16.52 46.17
C LEU A 371 18.84 16.88 47.54
N GLY A 372 17.60 17.39 47.59
CA GLY A 372 17.00 17.93 48.80
C GLY A 372 17.68 19.23 49.27
N SER A 373 17.41 19.63 50.51
CA SER A 373 17.98 20.84 51.10
C SER A 373 18.34 20.63 52.58
N ASN A 374 19.64 20.46 52.85
CA ASN A 374 20.15 20.38 54.22
C ASN A 374 19.80 21.62 55.06
N LYS A 375 19.81 22.81 54.46
CA LYS A 375 19.46 24.07 55.15
C LYS A 375 17.99 24.13 55.58
N LYS A 376 17.11 23.46 54.84
CA LYS A 376 15.65 23.42 55.11
C LYS A 376 15.20 22.10 55.75
N GLY A 377 16.13 21.18 56.04
CA GLY A 377 15.81 19.84 56.56
C GLY A 377 15.02 18.96 55.59
N ILE A 378 15.10 19.22 54.28
CA ILE A 378 14.39 18.45 53.25
C ILE A 378 15.33 17.36 52.75
N GLU A 379 14.92 16.11 52.87
CA GLU A 379 15.68 14.97 52.34
C GLU A 379 15.52 14.87 50.81
N GLY A 380 16.60 14.51 50.11
CA GLY A 380 16.59 14.35 48.66
C GLY A 380 16.02 12.99 48.25
N VAL A 381 15.40 12.90 47.08
CA VAL A 381 14.79 11.65 46.58
C VAL A 381 15.76 10.76 45.78
N ALA A 382 16.99 11.20 45.56
CA ALA A 382 18.01 10.38 44.93
C ALA A 382 18.50 9.27 45.87
N ARG A 383 18.80 8.08 45.33
CA ARG A 383 19.34 6.94 46.10
C ARG A 383 20.59 7.32 46.90
N ASN A 384 21.42 8.23 46.35
CA ASN A 384 22.55 8.82 47.06
C ASN A 384 22.77 10.28 46.61
N SER A 385 22.07 11.21 47.25
CA SER A 385 22.15 12.64 46.96
C SER A 385 23.57 13.23 47.12
N LYS A 386 24.42 12.68 48.01
CA LYS A 386 25.81 13.17 48.17
C LYS A 386 26.68 12.82 46.97
N LYS A 387 26.56 11.60 46.44
CA LYS A 387 27.29 11.18 45.24
C LYS A 387 26.77 11.93 44.01
N LEU A 388 25.45 12.07 43.88
CA LEU A 388 24.84 12.88 42.81
C LEU A 388 25.34 14.33 42.81
N PHE A 389 25.38 14.98 43.99
CA PHE A 389 25.91 16.34 44.14
C PHE A 389 27.37 16.44 43.67
N SER A 390 28.19 15.45 44.03
CA SER A 390 29.60 15.42 43.62
C SER A 390 29.77 15.27 42.12
N GLU A 391 29.01 14.38 41.46
CA GLU A 391 29.11 14.16 40.01
C GLU A 391 28.58 15.36 39.21
N LEU A 392 27.44 15.94 39.63
CA LEU A 392 26.95 17.19 39.05
C LEU A 392 27.95 18.33 39.24
N GLY A 393 28.64 18.38 40.38
CA GLY A 393 29.70 19.35 40.63
C GLY A 393 30.90 19.18 39.71
N LYS A 394 31.29 17.94 39.37
CA LYS A 394 32.34 17.67 38.38
C LYS A 394 31.91 18.07 36.98
N LEU A 395 30.64 17.88 36.62
CA LEU A 395 30.09 18.24 35.32
C LEU A 395 29.99 19.76 35.14
N LEU A 396 29.48 20.49 36.14
CA LEU A 396 29.18 21.92 36.03
C LEU A 396 30.38 22.85 36.27
N LYS A 397 31.31 22.45 37.14
CA LYS A 397 32.46 23.29 37.56
C LYS A 397 33.38 23.73 36.40
N PRO A 398 33.70 22.88 35.39
CA PRO A 398 34.47 23.30 34.21
C PRO A 398 33.83 24.46 33.44
N HIS A 399 32.51 24.63 33.55
CA HIS A 399 31.75 25.68 32.88
C HIS A 399 31.45 26.88 33.80
N GLY A 400 32.16 26.99 34.93
CA GLY A 400 32.06 28.13 35.84
C GLY A 400 30.79 28.16 36.72
N LEU A 401 30.03 27.06 36.76
CA LEU A 401 28.79 26.96 37.54
C LEU A 401 28.95 25.99 38.71
N SER A 402 28.43 26.35 39.88
CA SER A 402 28.24 25.38 40.98
C SER A 402 26.87 24.72 40.88
N VAL A 403 26.70 23.55 41.51
CA VAL A 403 25.40 22.86 41.59
C VAL A 403 24.32 23.75 42.22
N VAL A 404 24.70 24.55 43.22
CA VAL A 404 23.78 25.47 43.92
C VAL A 404 23.37 26.63 43.01
N ASP A 405 24.30 27.16 42.22
CA ASP A 405 24.02 28.20 41.22
C ASP A 405 23.02 27.68 40.16
N TYR A 406 23.21 26.44 39.70
CA TYR A 406 22.34 25.79 38.72
C TYR A 406 20.90 25.65 39.23
N ILE A 407 20.74 25.14 40.46
CA ILE A 407 19.43 25.00 41.12
C ILE A 407 18.73 26.36 41.30
N GLN A 408 19.48 27.44 41.49
CA GLN A 408 18.93 28.80 41.62
C GLN A 408 18.60 29.46 40.28
N GLY A 409 18.72 28.73 39.15
CA GLY A 409 18.35 29.21 37.84
C GLY A 409 19.42 30.06 37.15
N LYS A 410 20.69 30.02 37.60
CA LYS A 410 21.78 30.60 36.78
C LYS A 410 21.97 29.77 35.52
N VAL A 411 21.92 30.46 34.39
CA VAL A 411 22.07 29.89 33.06
C VAL A 411 23.54 29.57 32.76
N LEU A 412 23.75 28.51 31.99
CA LEU A 412 25.05 28.18 31.41
C LEU A 412 25.48 29.27 30.41
N PRO A 413 26.80 29.42 30.15
CA PRO A 413 27.29 30.30 29.09
C PRO A 413 26.64 29.99 27.73
N GLU A 414 26.49 31.03 26.90
CA GLU A 414 25.86 30.96 25.59
C GLU A 414 26.54 29.90 24.69
N GLY A 415 25.74 29.01 24.08
CA GLY A 415 26.22 27.92 23.22
C GLY A 415 26.57 26.61 23.94
N ILE A 416 26.36 26.50 25.25
CA ILE A 416 26.60 25.26 26.02
C ILE A 416 25.27 24.68 26.51
N ASP A 417 24.93 23.48 26.04
CA ASP A 417 23.81 22.68 26.54
C ASP A 417 24.33 21.39 27.20
N LEU A 418 24.06 21.22 28.49
CA LEU A 418 24.43 20.04 29.28
C LEU A 418 23.20 19.22 29.71
N SER A 419 22.00 19.52 29.17
CA SER A 419 20.72 18.97 29.65
C SER A 419 20.72 17.44 29.68
N HIS A 420 21.17 16.79 28.60
CA HIS A 420 21.24 15.33 28.51
C HIS A 420 22.19 14.69 29.54
N GLN A 421 23.34 15.32 29.78
CA GLN A 421 24.34 14.80 30.72
C GLN A 421 23.87 14.96 32.17
N ILE A 422 23.19 16.08 32.46
CA ILE A 422 22.54 16.33 33.75
C ILE A 422 21.46 15.29 33.97
N GLU A 423 20.58 15.03 33.01
CA GLU A 423 19.55 13.97 33.09
C GLU A 423 20.15 12.58 33.30
N THR A 424 21.25 12.27 32.60
CA THR A 424 21.95 10.98 32.74
C THR A 424 22.41 10.76 34.18
N LEU A 425 23.02 11.78 34.81
CA LEU A 425 23.42 11.72 36.21
C LEU A 425 22.22 11.68 37.15
N LEU A 426 21.20 12.49 36.86
CA LEU A 426 19.98 12.63 37.66
C LEU A 426 19.24 11.29 37.82
N TYR A 427 19.30 10.44 36.79
CA TYR A 427 18.67 9.11 36.76
C TYR A 427 19.66 7.95 36.75
N ASP A 428 20.89 8.17 37.22
CA ASP A 428 21.90 7.12 37.36
C ASP A 428 21.40 5.98 38.27
N ARG A 429 21.65 4.74 37.86
CA ARG A 429 21.10 3.54 38.54
C ARG A 429 21.63 3.38 39.97
N ASP A 430 22.86 3.81 40.24
CA ASP A 430 23.53 3.57 41.52
C ASP A 430 23.26 4.69 42.53
N PHE A 431 23.07 5.92 42.06
CA PHE A 431 22.98 7.10 42.96
C PHE A 431 21.93 8.14 42.59
N GLY A 432 21.41 8.14 41.37
CA GLY A 432 20.37 9.06 40.93
C GLY A 432 19.00 8.73 41.50
N MET A 433 17.97 9.42 41.03
CA MET A 433 16.57 9.16 41.35
C MET A 433 16.07 7.89 40.66
N GLU A 434 14.98 7.33 41.18
CA GLU A 434 14.17 6.40 40.38
C GLU A 434 13.63 7.15 39.16
N ARG A 435 13.80 6.55 37.98
CA ARG A 435 13.14 7.07 36.78
C ARG A 435 11.63 7.00 37.00
N PRO A 436 10.87 8.04 36.65
CA PRO A 436 9.42 7.94 36.63
C PRO A 436 9.02 6.70 35.82
N LEU A 437 8.02 5.96 36.29
CA LEU A 437 7.40 4.87 35.52
C LEU A 437 6.63 5.48 34.34
N VAL A 438 7.36 5.92 33.32
CA VAL A 438 6.78 6.40 32.08
C VAL A 438 6.40 5.19 31.27
N LYS A 439 5.12 5.07 30.92
CA LYS A 439 4.69 4.03 29.98
C LYS A 439 5.38 4.29 28.65
N THR A 440 6.30 3.42 28.26
CA THR A 440 6.91 3.43 26.94
C THR A 440 6.18 2.49 26.01
N ARG A 441 6.30 2.74 24.72
CA ARG A 441 5.97 1.77 23.67
C ARG A 441 7.13 1.61 22.71
N GLU A 442 7.19 0.43 22.13
CA GLU A 442 8.15 0.10 21.09
C GLU A 442 7.49 0.28 19.71
N PHE A 443 8.22 0.94 18.82
CA PHE A 443 7.84 1.16 17.44
C PHE A 443 8.94 0.62 16.52
N VAL A 444 8.55 0.08 15.38
CA VAL A 444 9.48 -0.43 14.36
C VAL A 444 9.21 0.33 13.07
N ALA A 445 10.22 1.04 12.54
CA ALA A 445 10.15 1.67 11.24
C ALA A 445 11.02 0.92 10.26
N ARG A 446 10.51 0.66 9.06
CA ARG A 446 11.17 -0.25 8.11
C ARG A 446 10.96 0.14 6.65
N ILE A 447 12.05 0.21 5.89
CA ILE A 447 12.04 0.08 4.43
C ILE A 447 12.22 -1.41 4.12
N SER A 448 11.21 -2.02 3.51
CA SER A 448 11.18 -3.47 3.26
C SER A 448 12.01 -3.84 2.03
N ARG A 449 12.55 -5.06 2.02
CA ARG A 449 13.08 -5.69 0.79
C ARG A 449 11.94 -5.93 -0.19
N LYS A 450 12.25 -6.01 -1.49
CA LYS A 450 11.24 -6.39 -2.50
C LYS A 450 10.76 -7.82 -2.28
N SER A 451 11.67 -8.70 -1.90
CA SER A 451 11.35 -10.10 -1.59
C SER A 451 10.68 -10.32 -0.23
N ASP A 452 10.43 -9.27 0.55
CA ASP A 452 9.75 -9.41 1.84
C ASP A 452 8.23 -9.43 1.63
N PRO A 453 7.54 -10.57 1.84
CA PRO A 453 6.09 -10.66 1.68
C PRO A 453 5.34 -9.70 2.62
N GLU A 454 5.92 -9.37 3.78
CA GLU A 454 5.36 -8.41 4.73
C GLU A 454 5.32 -6.98 4.17
N GLY A 455 6.25 -6.65 3.26
CA GLY A 455 6.23 -5.37 2.54
C GLY A 455 5.12 -5.35 1.49
N ALA A 456 4.93 -6.46 0.76
CA ALA A 456 3.93 -6.57 -0.31
C ALA A 456 2.48 -6.47 0.19
N ILE A 457 2.23 -6.77 1.47
CA ILE A 457 0.89 -6.73 2.10
C ILE A 457 0.68 -5.51 3.00
N ALA A 458 1.61 -4.54 3.01
CA ALA A 458 1.46 -3.34 3.83
C ALA A 458 0.12 -2.62 3.53
N GLY A 459 -0.25 -2.57 2.25
CA GLY A 459 -1.52 -2.01 1.76
C GLY A 459 -2.79 -2.69 2.31
N ASP A 460 -2.70 -3.94 2.79
CA ASP A 460 -3.84 -4.67 3.35
C ASP A 460 -4.16 -4.28 4.81
N ASP A 461 -3.22 -3.65 5.52
CA ASP A 461 -3.33 -3.34 6.95
C ASP A 461 -4.04 -2.01 7.24
N THR A 462 -3.97 -1.02 6.32
CA THR A 462 -4.68 0.27 6.43
C THR A 462 -5.92 0.28 5.52
N VAL A 463 -6.71 1.36 5.54
CA VAL A 463 -7.84 1.53 4.61
C VAL A 463 -7.29 1.99 3.25
N ASN A 464 -6.31 1.27 2.70
CA ASN A 464 -5.66 1.62 1.44
C ASN A 464 -6.39 1.00 0.25
N CYS A 465 -6.41 1.72 -0.87
CA CYS A 465 -6.88 1.28 -2.18
C CYS A 465 -5.85 0.38 -2.91
N MET A 466 -4.94 -0.29 -2.19
CA MET A 466 -3.80 -1.02 -2.76
C MET A 466 -3.50 -2.36 -2.04
N PRO A 467 -4.51 -3.22 -1.81
CA PRO A 467 -4.26 -4.55 -1.22
C PRO A 467 -3.40 -5.43 -2.15
N PHE A 468 -2.86 -6.52 -1.62
CA PHE A 468 -2.19 -7.53 -2.44
C PHE A 468 -3.15 -8.10 -3.50
N GLY A 469 -2.70 -8.10 -4.75
CA GLY A 469 -3.51 -8.46 -5.93
C GLY A 469 -4.14 -7.28 -6.66
N ASP A 470 -4.14 -6.06 -6.10
CA ASP A 470 -4.51 -4.87 -6.87
C ASP A 470 -3.39 -4.47 -7.84
N GLY A 471 -3.77 -3.97 -9.01
CA GLY A 471 -2.83 -3.54 -10.04
C GLY A 471 -1.85 -2.45 -9.58
N LYS A 472 -2.26 -1.53 -8.69
CA LYS A 472 -1.36 -0.48 -8.15
C LYS A 472 -0.24 -1.09 -7.32
N ASN A 473 -0.61 -1.96 -6.38
CA ASN A 473 0.36 -2.65 -5.53
C ASN A 473 1.27 -3.55 -6.35
N THR A 474 0.74 -4.16 -7.41
CA THR A 474 1.53 -4.96 -8.36
C THR A 474 2.59 -4.10 -9.05
N VAL A 475 2.26 -2.90 -9.54
CA VAL A 475 3.25 -1.96 -10.10
C VAL A 475 4.31 -1.58 -9.05
N TYR A 476 3.90 -1.21 -7.83
CA TYR A 476 4.83 -0.85 -6.77
C TYR A 476 5.70 -2.02 -6.31
N THR A 477 5.21 -3.24 -6.35
CA THR A 477 6.00 -4.42 -5.97
C THR A 477 7.12 -4.65 -6.99
N PHE A 478 6.83 -4.58 -8.28
CA PHE A 478 7.78 -4.92 -9.33
C PHE A 478 8.61 -3.75 -9.87
N ASN A 479 8.23 -2.49 -9.62
CA ASN A 479 9.03 -1.33 -10.05
C ASN A 479 10.26 -1.17 -9.12
N PRO A 480 11.50 -1.25 -9.62
CA PRO A 480 12.70 -1.09 -8.77
C PRO A 480 12.86 0.31 -8.17
N ASN A 481 12.19 1.34 -8.71
CA ASN A 481 12.25 2.72 -8.21
C ASN A 481 11.39 2.96 -6.96
N THR A 482 10.66 1.95 -6.50
CA THR A 482 9.74 2.05 -5.36
C THR A 482 10.15 1.15 -4.21
N ALA A 483 9.77 1.50 -2.98
CA ALA A 483 9.85 0.61 -1.83
C ALA A 483 8.71 0.90 -0.85
N GLN A 484 8.35 -0.10 -0.03
CA GLN A 484 7.35 0.07 1.01
C GLN A 484 8.01 0.51 2.32
N PHE A 485 7.52 1.62 2.87
CA PHE A 485 7.91 2.11 4.20
C PHE A 485 6.74 1.96 5.17
N VAL A 486 6.99 1.31 6.30
CA VAL A 486 5.98 1.09 7.33
C VAL A 486 6.50 1.52 8.70
N ILE A 487 5.59 2.01 9.53
CA ILE A 487 5.79 2.17 10.97
C ILE A 487 4.80 1.25 11.66
N ARG A 488 5.33 0.38 12.52
CA ARG A 488 4.57 -0.59 13.29
C ARG A 488 4.70 -0.30 14.77
N LEU A 489 3.65 -0.58 15.53
CA LEU A 489 3.62 -0.53 16.97
C LEU A 489 3.68 -1.95 17.54
N VAL A 490 4.62 -2.21 18.43
CA VAL A 490 4.70 -3.48 19.16
C VAL A 490 3.69 -3.45 20.31
N LYS A 491 2.73 -4.37 20.30
CA LYS A 491 1.72 -4.52 21.34
C LYS A 491 2.25 -5.34 22.53
N GLY A 492 1.52 -5.30 23.64
CA GLY A 492 1.91 -6.00 24.87
C GLY A 492 1.92 -7.54 24.76
N ASP A 493 1.31 -8.09 23.72
CA ASP A 493 1.36 -9.51 23.34
C ASP A 493 2.55 -9.84 22.42
N GLY A 494 3.42 -8.85 22.12
CA GLY A 494 4.57 -8.98 21.23
C GLY A 494 4.25 -8.87 19.75
N LYS A 495 2.97 -8.72 19.36
CA LYS A 495 2.58 -8.57 17.96
C LYS A 495 2.84 -7.16 17.46
N GLU A 496 3.30 -7.06 16.22
CA GLU A 496 3.43 -5.79 15.52
C GLU A 496 2.12 -5.43 14.82
N ARG A 497 1.76 -4.15 14.84
CA ARG A 497 0.64 -3.62 14.06
C ARG A 497 1.07 -2.40 13.28
N THR A 498 0.86 -2.40 11.97
CA THR A 498 1.05 -1.23 11.11
C THR A 498 0.19 -0.07 11.61
N ILE A 499 0.82 1.07 11.90
CA ILE A 499 0.15 2.31 12.32
C ILE A 499 0.24 3.39 11.26
N ALA A 500 1.31 3.40 10.47
CA ALA A 500 1.47 4.30 9.34
C ALA A 500 2.23 3.60 8.21
N GLN A 501 1.97 4.01 6.97
CA GLN A 501 2.68 3.49 5.81
C GLN A 501 2.82 4.52 4.69
N SER A 502 3.76 4.26 3.79
CA SER A 502 3.97 5.03 2.57
C SER A 502 4.67 4.19 1.50
N VAL A 503 4.37 4.48 0.24
CA VAL A 503 5.20 4.06 -0.88
C VAL A 503 6.28 5.10 -1.12
N LEU A 504 7.54 4.68 -1.04
CA LEU A 504 8.68 5.53 -1.36
C LEU A 504 8.93 5.52 -2.85
N THR A 505 9.25 6.68 -3.43
CA THR A 505 9.74 6.83 -4.80
C THR A 505 11.03 7.63 -4.82
N LYS A 506 11.97 7.25 -5.69
CA LYS A 506 13.21 8.02 -5.89
C LYS A 506 12.96 9.03 -7.00
N ASP A 507 13.03 10.31 -6.63
CA ASP A 507 12.51 11.41 -7.44
C ASP A 507 13.62 12.36 -7.88
N MET A 508 13.44 12.93 -9.08
CA MET A 508 14.22 14.05 -9.60
C MET A 508 13.41 15.33 -9.54
N ASN A 509 14.06 16.44 -9.22
CA ASN A 509 13.45 17.74 -9.41
C ASN A 509 13.52 18.13 -10.90
N VAL A 510 12.38 18.08 -11.58
CA VAL A 510 12.26 18.33 -13.02
C VAL A 510 12.05 19.81 -13.37
N LYS A 511 12.04 20.70 -12.37
CA LYS A 511 11.85 22.18 -12.49
C LYS A 511 10.52 22.64 -13.09
N VAL A 512 9.67 21.71 -13.47
CA VAL A 512 8.33 21.95 -14.03
C VAL A 512 7.30 21.42 -13.04
N PRO A 513 6.18 22.13 -12.79
CA PRO A 513 5.10 21.62 -11.97
C PRO A 513 4.58 20.27 -12.48
N ILE A 514 4.40 19.30 -11.59
CA ILE A 514 3.97 17.95 -11.97
C ILE A 514 2.61 17.92 -12.69
N PRO A 515 1.58 18.68 -12.28
CA PRO A 515 0.33 18.75 -13.04
C PRO A 515 0.51 19.22 -14.49
N ASP A 516 1.39 20.19 -14.71
CA ASP A 516 1.67 20.73 -16.05
C ASP A 516 2.40 19.70 -16.90
N LEU A 517 3.38 18.99 -16.31
CA LEU A 517 4.09 17.90 -16.97
C LEU A 517 3.13 16.79 -17.41
N ILE A 518 2.25 16.32 -16.51
CA ILE A 518 1.27 15.27 -16.80
C ILE A 518 0.32 15.73 -17.91
N THR A 519 -0.20 16.95 -17.81
CA THR A 519 -1.14 17.51 -18.79
C THR A 519 -0.51 17.57 -20.18
N LYS A 520 0.73 18.07 -20.31
CA LYS A 520 1.43 18.16 -21.59
C LYS A 520 1.78 16.80 -22.18
N LEU A 521 2.22 15.85 -21.36
CA LEU A 521 2.48 14.47 -21.79
C LEU A 521 1.21 13.79 -22.31
N GLN A 522 0.05 14.06 -21.71
CA GLN A 522 -1.22 13.46 -22.10
C GLN A 522 -1.86 14.13 -23.33
N GLN A 523 -1.78 15.46 -23.45
CA GLN A 523 -2.51 16.24 -24.46
C GLN A 523 -1.72 16.47 -25.76
N GLU A 524 -0.40 16.62 -25.67
CA GLU A 524 0.42 17.05 -26.82
C GLU A 524 1.21 15.89 -27.44
N GLY A 525 1.05 14.66 -26.92
CA GLY A 525 1.99 13.57 -27.18
C GLY A 525 3.43 13.92 -26.78
N GLY A 526 3.58 14.95 -25.93
CA GLY A 526 4.71 15.86 -25.92
C GLY A 526 6.04 15.18 -25.58
N HIS A 527 7.06 15.51 -26.36
CA HIS A 527 8.41 15.02 -26.15
C HIS A 527 8.98 15.63 -24.87
N LEU A 528 9.67 14.83 -24.06
CA LEU A 528 10.20 15.34 -22.78
C LEU A 528 11.13 16.54 -22.97
N GLU A 529 11.80 16.68 -24.12
CA GLU A 529 12.62 17.86 -24.42
C GLU A 529 11.87 19.17 -24.64
N ASP A 530 10.61 19.10 -25.09
CA ASP A 530 9.78 20.28 -25.32
C ASP A 530 9.22 20.80 -23.99
N ILE A 531 9.14 19.92 -23.00
CA ILE A 531 8.51 20.18 -21.70
C ILE A 531 9.57 20.47 -20.63
N LEU A 532 10.61 19.64 -20.56
CA LEU A 532 11.61 19.69 -19.50
C LEU A 532 12.84 20.52 -19.90
N PRO A 533 13.49 21.19 -18.94
CA PRO A 533 14.77 21.84 -19.19
C PRO A 533 15.92 20.82 -19.32
N ALA A 534 16.98 21.22 -20.04
CA ALA A 534 18.13 20.36 -20.33
C ALA A 534 18.96 19.98 -19.08
N ASP A 535 18.72 20.61 -17.94
CA ASP A 535 19.34 20.27 -16.66
C ASP A 535 18.93 18.87 -16.17
N ILE A 536 17.83 18.30 -16.67
CA ILE A 536 17.44 16.91 -16.40
C ILE A 536 18.54 15.91 -16.81
N LEU A 537 19.36 16.25 -17.82
CA LEU A 537 20.47 15.43 -18.29
C LEU A 537 21.66 15.41 -17.34
N SER A 538 21.70 16.31 -16.35
CA SER A 538 22.79 16.42 -15.39
C SER A 538 22.69 15.40 -14.25
N THR A 539 23.74 15.34 -13.43
CA THR A 539 23.79 14.56 -12.19
C THR A 539 23.31 15.43 -11.03
N ALA A 540 22.04 15.84 -11.07
CA ALA A 540 21.41 16.52 -9.94
C ALA A 540 21.13 15.55 -8.78
N PRO A 541 21.12 16.01 -7.52
CA PRO A 541 20.66 15.20 -6.40
C PRO A 541 19.22 14.73 -6.63
N VAL A 542 18.98 13.47 -6.30
CA VAL A 542 17.66 12.84 -6.27
C VAL A 542 17.10 12.87 -4.85
N TYR A 543 15.80 12.73 -4.69
CA TYR A 543 15.11 12.85 -3.42
C TYR A 543 14.46 11.52 -3.10
N VAL A 544 14.52 11.11 -1.82
CA VAL A 544 13.52 10.17 -1.32
C VAL A 544 12.20 10.93 -1.27
N ALA A 545 11.14 10.38 -1.83
CA ALA A 545 9.80 10.97 -1.77
C ALA A 545 8.82 9.95 -1.22
N CYS A 546 7.78 10.42 -0.54
CA CYS A 546 6.63 9.61 -0.12
C CYS A 546 5.44 9.92 -1.03
N ASP A 547 4.80 8.88 -1.58
CA ASP A 547 3.61 9.06 -2.42
C ASP A 547 2.48 9.73 -1.63
N ASN A 548 2.19 9.19 -0.45
CA ASN A 548 1.34 9.73 0.60
C ASN A 548 1.75 9.13 1.95
N VAL A 549 1.21 9.61 3.08
CA VAL A 549 1.36 8.95 4.38
C VAL A 549 -0.01 8.64 4.98
N GLU A 550 -0.38 7.37 4.96
CA GLU A 550 -1.64 6.88 5.51
C GLU A 550 -1.47 6.40 6.94
N VAL A 551 -2.44 6.71 7.79
CA VAL A 551 -2.45 6.32 9.20
C VAL A 551 -3.67 5.46 9.49
N THR A 552 -3.46 4.35 10.19
CA THR A 552 -4.57 3.51 10.63
C THR A 552 -5.50 4.32 11.55
N PRO A 553 -6.83 4.34 11.33
CA PRO A 553 -7.76 5.27 12.02
C PRO A 553 -7.67 5.30 13.55
N ASN A 554 -7.32 4.17 14.18
CA ASN A 554 -7.15 4.07 15.64
C ASN A 554 -5.92 4.82 16.19
N TYR A 555 -5.07 5.35 15.31
CA TYR A 555 -3.82 6.04 15.63
C TYR A 555 -3.76 7.43 14.97
N SER A 556 -4.90 7.97 14.54
CA SER A 556 -4.99 9.28 13.89
C SER A 556 -5.06 10.45 14.89
N ASP A 557 -4.96 10.20 16.20
CA ASP A 557 -4.90 11.25 17.20
C ASP A 557 -3.58 12.05 17.15
N GLU A 558 -3.65 13.31 17.59
CA GLU A 558 -2.55 14.28 17.54
C GLU A 558 -1.22 13.73 18.10
N LYS A 559 -1.29 12.95 19.17
CA LYS A 559 -0.09 12.41 19.81
C LYS A 559 0.58 11.35 18.96
N HIS A 560 -0.16 10.43 18.36
CA HIS A 560 0.43 9.46 17.43
C HIS A 560 0.95 10.14 16.17
N GLN A 561 0.27 11.18 15.66
CA GLN A 561 0.79 11.96 14.53
C GLN A 561 2.15 12.61 14.82
N GLN A 562 2.34 13.17 16.03
CA GLN A 562 3.64 13.71 16.46
C GLN A 562 4.73 12.64 16.55
N ILE A 563 4.39 11.45 17.06
CA ILE A 563 5.31 10.31 17.12
C ILE A 563 5.70 9.85 15.71
N ILE A 564 4.72 9.75 14.81
CA ILE A 564 4.95 9.40 13.40
C ILE A 564 5.90 10.42 12.75
N GLU A 565 5.66 11.72 12.89
CA GLU A 565 6.56 12.77 12.39
C GLU A 565 7.99 12.63 12.92
N THR A 566 8.10 12.35 14.22
CA THR A 566 9.39 12.16 14.89
C THR A 566 10.14 10.96 14.32
N ILE A 567 9.46 9.82 14.17
CA ILE A 567 10.03 8.59 13.60
C ILE A 567 10.44 8.82 12.15
N PHE A 568 9.59 9.43 11.31
CA PHE A 568 9.94 9.77 9.93
C PHE A 568 11.22 10.63 9.87
N ARG A 569 11.31 11.65 10.71
CA ARG A 569 12.46 12.56 10.74
C ARG A 569 13.75 11.86 11.16
N ASP A 570 13.75 11.11 12.26
CA ASP A 570 14.95 10.37 12.71
C ASP A 570 15.33 9.26 11.73
N PHE A 571 14.36 8.47 11.27
CA PHE A 571 14.60 7.35 10.36
C PHE A 571 15.28 7.83 9.08
N PHE A 572 14.74 8.86 8.43
CA PHE A 572 15.33 9.35 7.19
C PHE A 572 16.62 10.14 7.42
N ARG A 573 16.82 10.79 8.57
CA ARG A 573 18.15 11.33 8.93
C ARG A 573 19.21 10.22 9.02
N GLU A 574 18.89 9.14 9.72
CA GLU A 574 19.75 7.96 9.84
C GLU A 574 20.00 7.33 8.45
N TYR A 575 18.94 7.15 7.65
CA TYR A 575 19.03 6.62 6.29
C TYR A 575 19.96 7.46 5.40
N MET A 576 19.77 8.78 5.38
CA MET A 576 20.60 9.69 4.58
C MET A 576 22.06 9.64 5.01
N SER A 577 22.34 9.54 6.32
CA SER A 577 23.71 9.45 6.84
C SER A 577 24.46 8.22 6.32
N ARG A 578 23.74 7.13 6.04
CA ARG A 578 24.29 5.85 5.62
C ARG A 578 24.38 5.73 4.10
N TYR A 579 23.34 6.17 3.39
CA TYR A 579 23.13 5.78 2.00
C TYR A 579 23.13 6.93 1.01
N ALA A 580 23.02 8.20 1.45
CA ALA A 580 22.85 9.32 0.52
C ALA A 580 24.01 9.46 -0.48
N THR A 581 25.27 9.25 -0.07
CA THR A 581 26.40 9.30 -1.01
C THR A 581 26.37 8.19 -2.06
N LYS A 582 26.01 6.97 -1.64
CA LYS A 582 25.93 5.81 -2.54
C LYS A 582 24.77 5.96 -3.52
N GLU A 583 23.63 6.47 -3.05
CA GLU A 583 22.38 6.52 -3.80
C GLU A 583 22.13 7.88 -4.48
N GLY A 584 23.00 8.87 -4.26
CA GLY A 584 22.91 10.20 -4.87
C GLY A 584 21.83 11.12 -4.26
N LEU A 585 21.44 10.88 -3.01
CA LEU A 585 20.27 11.50 -2.39
C LEU A 585 20.56 12.90 -1.82
N ASP A 586 19.57 13.78 -1.87
CA ASP A 586 19.53 15.01 -1.09
C ASP A 586 19.35 14.68 0.40
N THR A 587 20.20 15.25 1.24
CA THR A 587 20.27 14.94 2.69
C THR A 587 19.44 15.89 3.55
N LYS A 588 18.83 16.92 2.95
CA LYS A 588 18.25 18.04 3.69
C LYS A 588 16.74 17.97 3.76
N LYS A 589 16.09 17.48 2.70
CA LYS A 589 14.62 17.50 2.65
C LYS A 589 14.02 16.33 1.89
N MET A 590 12.77 16.04 2.23
CA MET A 590 12.02 14.92 1.67
C MET A 590 10.60 15.39 1.30
N PRO A 591 10.20 15.36 0.01
CA PRO A 591 8.84 15.66 -0.42
C PRO A 591 7.86 14.53 -0.09
N ILE A 592 6.65 14.90 0.30
CA ILE A 592 5.54 14.01 0.67
C ILE A 592 4.29 14.48 -0.07
N GLY A 593 3.62 13.59 -0.80
CA GLY A 593 2.37 13.93 -1.47
C GLY A 593 1.28 14.37 -0.51
N GLN A 594 0.36 15.20 -1.02
CA GLN A 594 -0.77 15.70 -0.21
C GLN A 594 -2.03 14.85 -0.38
N GLY A 595 -2.14 14.09 -1.48
CA GLY A 595 -3.26 13.19 -1.71
C GLY A 595 -3.33 12.14 -0.60
N TYR A 596 -4.51 11.98 0.01
CA TYR A 596 -4.80 10.95 1.01
C TYR A 596 -3.76 10.82 2.14
N THR A 597 -3.13 11.93 2.54
CA THR A 597 -2.13 11.95 3.60
C THR A 597 -2.78 12.33 4.93
N ASP A 598 -2.75 11.40 5.88
CA ASP A 598 -3.42 11.50 7.19
C ASP A 598 -2.54 12.13 8.28
N ALA A 599 -1.22 12.06 8.13
CA ALA A 599 -0.24 12.64 9.05
C ALA A 599 0.73 13.58 8.33
N LEU A 600 1.53 14.34 9.07
CA LEU A 600 2.53 15.26 8.51
C LEU A 600 1.93 16.45 7.72
N SER A 601 0.62 16.67 7.84
CA SER A 601 -0.11 17.71 7.10
C SER A 601 0.21 19.15 7.55
N GLN A 602 0.92 19.31 8.67
CA GLN A 602 1.37 20.59 9.22
C GLN A 602 2.77 21.00 8.73
N LEU A 603 3.42 20.17 7.91
CA LEU A 603 4.73 20.49 7.34
C LEU A 603 4.63 21.66 6.34
N PRO A 604 5.74 22.40 6.11
CA PRO A 604 5.80 23.41 5.07
C PRO A 604 5.41 22.85 3.69
N ILE A 605 4.76 23.69 2.89
CA ILE A 605 4.30 23.31 1.55
C ILE A 605 5.24 23.92 0.50
N GLU A 606 5.67 23.12 -0.46
CA GLU A 606 6.40 23.57 -1.65
C GLU A 606 5.66 23.16 -2.94
N MET A 607 5.94 23.89 -4.03
CA MET A 607 5.44 23.51 -5.36
C MET A 607 6.02 22.15 -5.77
N ASN A 608 5.13 21.26 -6.21
CA ASN A 608 5.52 19.92 -6.61
C ASN A 608 6.22 19.95 -7.97
N THR A 609 7.54 19.77 -7.94
CA THR A 609 8.41 19.64 -9.11
C THR A 609 9.18 18.32 -9.09
N PHE A 610 8.75 17.36 -8.27
CA PHE A 610 9.46 16.12 -8.01
C PHE A 610 8.77 14.96 -8.74
N ALA A 611 9.45 14.43 -9.77
CA ALA A 611 8.96 13.31 -10.57
C ALA A 611 9.80 12.05 -10.30
N PRO A 612 9.19 10.86 -10.21
CA PRO A 612 9.93 9.61 -10.09
C PRO A 612 10.91 9.41 -11.26
N GLN A 613 12.11 8.91 -10.97
CA GLN A 613 13.10 8.57 -12.01
C GLN A 613 12.57 7.53 -13.00
N ALA A 614 11.80 6.55 -12.49
CA ALA A 614 10.98 5.62 -13.28
C ALA A 614 9.49 5.81 -12.89
N PRO A 615 8.68 6.46 -13.77
CA PRO A 615 7.29 6.81 -13.48
C PRO A 615 6.33 5.63 -13.24
N VAL A 616 5.64 5.67 -12.11
CA VAL A 616 4.59 4.71 -11.73
C VAL A 616 3.25 4.97 -12.44
N SER A 617 2.35 3.97 -12.45
CA SER A 617 1.01 4.05 -13.08
C SER A 617 0.04 4.97 -12.35
N TYR A 618 0.20 5.07 -11.04
CA TYR A 618 -0.64 5.83 -10.12
C TYR A 618 0.26 6.49 -9.09
N SER A 619 -0.12 7.66 -8.60
CA SER A 619 0.58 8.35 -7.51
C SER A 619 -0.35 9.40 -6.90
N ASP A 620 -0.43 9.40 -5.57
CA ASP A 620 -1.10 10.45 -4.79
C ASP A 620 -0.27 11.74 -4.68
N LYS A 621 0.99 11.69 -5.13
CA LYS A 621 1.91 12.83 -5.29
C LYS A 621 1.86 13.48 -6.69
N THR A 622 0.68 13.55 -7.30
CA THR A 622 0.47 14.19 -8.62
C THR A 622 -0.09 15.61 -8.54
N GLY A 623 -0.51 16.06 -7.34
CA GLY A 623 -1.02 17.41 -7.11
C GLY A 623 0.02 18.52 -7.29
N PRO A 624 -0.41 19.80 -7.32
CA PRO A 624 0.46 20.96 -7.56
C PRO A 624 1.47 21.23 -6.44
N ASN A 625 1.25 20.66 -5.25
CA ASN A 625 2.03 20.93 -4.05
C ASN A 625 2.38 19.64 -3.31
N VAL A 626 3.43 19.71 -2.49
CA VAL A 626 3.90 18.64 -1.60
C VAL A 626 4.15 19.21 -0.21
N TYR A 627 3.98 18.37 0.81
CA TYR A 627 4.52 18.63 2.14
C TYR A 627 6.03 18.36 2.14
N MET A 628 6.79 19.16 2.88
CA MET A 628 8.25 19.09 2.92
C MET A 628 8.76 18.78 4.31
N LEU A 629 9.34 17.60 4.48
CA LEU A 629 10.00 17.22 5.72
C LEU A 629 11.46 17.70 5.73
N ASP A 630 11.79 18.59 6.66
CA ASP A 630 13.15 19.09 6.89
C ASP A 630 13.99 18.11 7.73
N LEU A 631 14.97 17.46 7.11
CA LEU A 631 15.85 16.50 7.78
C LEU A 631 16.97 17.18 8.59
N THR A 632 17.13 18.50 8.48
CA THR A 632 18.12 19.25 9.28
C THR A 632 17.58 19.67 10.65
N SER A 633 16.26 19.70 10.81
CA SER A 633 15.61 20.02 12.08
C SER A 633 15.81 18.91 13.13
N GLU A 634 16.04 19.31 14.39
CA GLU A 634 16.09 18.42 15.55
C GLU A 634 14.76 18.34 16.30
N LYS A 635 13.71 18.98 15.79
CA LYS A 635 12.38 19.02 16.43
C LYS A 635 11.84 17.61 16.66
N GLY A 636 11.47 17.31 17.91
CA GLY A 636 10.83 16.06 18.33
C GLY A 636 11.78 14.89 18.57
N LEU A 637 13.07 15.01 18.21
CA LEU A 637 14.04 13.92 18.40
C LEU A 637 14.30 13.58 19.87
N ASP A 638 14.03 14.53 20.77
CA ASP A 638 14.06 14.36 22.22
C ASP A 638 13.03 13.34 22.75
N LEU A 639 12.00 13.01 21.95
CA LEU A 639 11.03 11.96 22.27
C LEU A 639 11.60 10.54 22.11
N ILE A 640 12.72 10.38 21.41
CA ILE A 640 13.33 9.05 21.19
C ILE A 640 14.25 8.73 22.37
N TRP A 641 13.85 7.77 23.20
CA TRP A 641 14.64 7.36 24.37
C TRP A 641 15.71 6.33 24.06
N GLN A 642 15.39 5.38 23.20
CA GLN A 642 16.31 4.36 22.72
C GLN A 642 16.01 4.09 21.26
N LYS A 643 17.07 3.85 20.49
CA LYS A 643 16.99 3.30 19.14
C LYS A 643 17.95 2.16 18.96
N ASP A 644 17.50 1.11 18.26
CA ASP A 644 18.32 -0.01 17.83
C ASP A 644 18.17 -0.17 16.31
N ILE A 645 19.29 -0.30 15.61
CA ILE A 645 19.34 -0.28 14.14
C ILE A 645 19.70 -1.67 13.65
N LYS A 646 18.84 -2.23 12.82
CA LYS A 646 19.05 -3.53 12.19
C LYS A 646 19.32 -3.33 10.69
N GLU A 647 20.55 -3.65 10.30
CA GLU A 647 20.93 -3.68 8.89
C GLU A 647 20.50 -5.00 8.25
N SER A 648 19.92 -4.91 7.07
CA SER A 648 19.58 -6.08 6.27
C SER A 648 20.67 -6.34 5.23
N GLU A 649 21.19 -7.56 5.20
CA GLU A 649 22.08 -7.98 4.12
C GLU A 649 21.29 -8.10 2.80
N VAL A 650 21.79 -7.44 1.75
CA VAL A 650 21.23 -7.52 0.40
C VAL A 650 22.24 -8.14 -0.54
N ARG A 651 21.76 -8.99 -1.44
CA ARG A 651 22.57 -9.54 -2.54
C ARG A 651 23.15 -8.39 -3.34
N LYS A 652 24.48 -8.25 -3.32
CA LYS A 652 25.16 -7.24 -4.14
C LYS A 652 25.02 -7.59 -5.62
N ARG A 653 24.77 -6.58 -6.44
CA ARG A 653 24.75 -6.71 -7.89
C ARG A 653 26.16 -7.07 -8.37
N THR A 654 26.30 -8.15 -9.14
CA THR A 654 27.57 -8.51 -9.77
C THR A 654 27.79 -7.59 -10.96
N GLU A 655 28.32 -6.39 -10.71
CA GLU A 655 28.64 -5.47 -11.79
C GLU A 655 29.99 -5.81 -12.41
N VAL A 656 29.98 -6.02 -13.73
CA VAL A 656 31.22 -6.15 -14.50
C VAL A 656 31.93 -4.79 -14.48
N ALA A 657 33.25 -4.78 -14.46
CA ALA A 657 33.98 -3.52 -14.54
C ALA A 657 33.70 -2.85 -15.91
N LEU A 658 33.32 -1.57 -15.87
CA LEU A 658 33.13 -0.78 -17.08
C LEU A 658 34.40 -0.74 -17.95
N PRO A 659 34.26 -0.59 -19.28
CA PRO A 659 35.36 -0.23 -20.17
C PRO A 659 36.10 1.02 -19.68
N LYS A 660 37.42 1.11 -19.92
CA LYS A 660 38.24 2.27 -19.51
C LYS A 660 38.07 3.45 -20.47
N ILE A 661 36.82 3.84 -20.73
CA ILE A 661 36.44 4.94 -21.60
C ILE A 661 35.80 6.02 -20.73
N LYS A 662 36.44 7.20 -20.68
CA LYS A 662 35.96 8.32 -19.86
C LYS A 662 34.53 8.69 -20.24
N GLY A 663 33.67 8.84 -19.23
CA GLY A 663 32.27 9.23 -19.42
C GLY A 663 31.30 8.08 -19.66
N LEU A 664 31.77 6.83 -19.81
CA LEU A 664 30.86 5.69 -19.87
C LEU A 664 30.33 5.31 -18.49
N GLY A 665 29.04 5.03 -18.43
CA GLY A 665 28.35 4.44 -17.29
C GLY A 665 27.38 3.36 -17.74
N TYR A 666 26.90 2.55 -16.80
CA TYR A 666 25.79 1.64 -17.07
C TYR A 666 24.49 2.41 -17.22
N LEU A 667 23.66 1.99 -18.17
CA LEU A 667 22.29 2.47 -18.33
C LEU A 667 21.34 1.56 -17.54
N THR A 668 20.48 2.16 -16.72
CA THR A 668 19.56 1.49 -15.79
C THR A 668 18.20 2.15 -15.80
N PHE A 669 17.21 1.56 -15.12
CA PHE A 669 15.88 2.17 -14.94
C PHE A 669 15.92 3.60 -14.36
N GLU A 670 16.94 3.96 -13.56
CA GLU A 670 17.10 5.31 -12.98
C GLU A 670 17.33 6.41 -14.06
N ASP A 671 17.66 6.01 -15.29
CA ASP A 671 17.93 6.92 -16.40
C ASP A 671 16.72 7.16 -17.31
N THR A 672 15.55 6.58 -17.00
CA THR A 672 14.34 6.60 -17.85
C THR A 672 13.96 8.00 -18.35
N LEU A 673 13.85 9.00 -17.47
CA LEU A 673 13.52 10.37 -17.88
C LEU A 673 14.58 10.99 -18.82
N LYS A 674 15.86 10.66 -18.60
CA LYS A 674 16.98 11.18 -19.42
C LYS A 674 17.00 10.54 -20.79
N VAL A 675 16.68 9.24 -20.87
CA VAL A 675 16.53 8.53 -22.14
C VAL A 675 15.37 9.11 -22.93
N GLY A 676 14.19 9.27 -22.32
CA GLY A 676 13.04 9.88 -23.00
C GLY A 676 13.29 11.32 -23.46
N TYR A 677 14.12 12.09 -22.75
CA TYR A 677 14.57 13.42 -23.20
C TYR A 677 15.55 13.35 -24.37
N ILE A 678 16.45 12.35 -24.42
CA ILE A 678 17.40 12.19 -25.53
C ILE A 678 16.71 11.68 -26.80
N GLU A 679 15.67 10.83 -26.65
CA GLU A 679 14.94 10.25 -27.78
C GLU A 679 14.37 11.33 -28.70
N GLY A 680 13.61 12.31 -28.21
CA GLY A 680 13.04 13.30 -29.11
C GLY A 680 14.11 14.15 -29.81
N LYS A 681 15.24 14.44 -29.13
CA LYS A 681 16.36 15.17 -29.75
C LYS A 681 16.99 14.34 -30.86
N ALA A 682 17.28 13.08 -30.58
CA ALA A 682 17.93 12.17 -31.51
C ALA A 682 17.04 11.88 -32.73
N TYR A 683 15.73 11.73 -32.51
CA TYR A 683 14.72 11.35 -33.50
C TYR A 683 13.84 12.49 -33.98
N SER A 684 14.28 13.74 -33.77
CA SER A 684 13.63 14.96 -34.27
C SER A 684 13.34 14.94 -35.78
N ASP A 685 14.09 14.15 -36.55
CA ASP A 685 13.91 13.96 -37.99
C ASP A 685 12.94 12.82 -38.37
N ASN A 686 12.64 11.88 -37.47
CA ASN A 686 11.62 10.86 -37.65
C ASN A 686 11.07 10.38 -36.29
N GLN A 687 9.99 11.01 -35.85
CA GLN A 687 9.38 10.75 -34.54
C GLN A 687 8.75 9.35 -34.42
N SER A 688 8.49 8.65 -35.53
CA SER A 688 7.95 7.28 -35.50
C SER A 688 8.93 6.25 -34.94
N LEU A 689 10.22 6.60 -34.84
CA LEU A 689 11.27 5.77 -34.26
C LEU A 689 11.36 5.87 -32.73
N MET A 690 10.66 6.83 -32.12
CA MET A 690 10.68 7.00 -30.66
C MET A 690 9.93 5.86 -29.98
N GLN A 691 10.51 5.31 -28.92
CA GLN A 691 9.83 4.30 -28.13
C GLN A 691 8.78 4.92 -27.20
N PHE A 692 8.89 6.22 -26.93
CA PHE A 692 8.09 6.96 -25.94
C PHE A 692 8.38 6.50 -24.50
N LEU A 693 8.19 7.42 -23.55
CA LEU A 693 8.65 7.29 -22.17
C LEU A 693 8.26 5.96 -21.49
N PHE A 694 7.04 5.47 -21.71
CA PHE A 694 6.54 4.26 -21.06
C PHE A 694 7.20 2.97 -21.60
N ASN A 695 7.46 2.85 -22.90
CA ASN A 695 8.13 1.66 -23.43
C ASN A 695 9.62 1.65 -23.04
N VAL A 696 10.27 2.81 -23.06
CA VAL A 696 11.65 2.97 -22.56
C VAL A 696 11.75 2.50 -21.11
N GLU A 697 10.85 2.96 -20.26
CA GLU A 697 10.81 2.55 -18.86
C GLU A 697 10.64 1.04 -18.72
N ASN A 698 9.60 0.48 -19.36
CA ASN A 698 9.31 -0.94 -19.31
C ASN A 698 10.52 -1.77 -19.79
N GLY A 699 11.17 -1.36 -20.87
CA GLY A 699 12.37 -2.01 -21.41
C GLY A 699 13.57 -1.94 -20.46
N LEU A 700 13.81 -0.79 -19.82
CA LEU A 700 14.91 -0.63 -18.85
C LEU A 700 14.69 -1.47 -17.59
N ILE A 701 13.48 -1.44 -17.03
CA ILE A 701 13.11 -2.24 -15.85
C ILE A 701 13.19 -3.72 -16.17
N ALA A 702 12.54 -4.16 -17.25
CA ALA A 702 12.51 -5.56 -17.66
C ALA A 702 13.91 -6.10 -17.93
N LYS A 703 14.77 -5.34 -18.62
CA LYS A 703 16.19 -5.66 -18.78
C LYS A 703 16.89 -5.84 -17.43
N ASP A 704 16.75 -4.87 -16.52
CA ASP A 704 17.46 -4.91 -15.24
C ASP A 704 17.04 -6.11 -14.39
N ILE A 705 15.76 -6.45 -14.40
CA ILE A 705 15.22 -7.65 -13.75
C ILE A 705 15.72 -8.91 -14.44
N ASN A 706 15.61 -9.02 -15.77
CA ASN A 706 16.08 -10.19 -16.53
C ASN A 706 17.57 -10.48 -16.27
N ASN A 707 18.39 -9.41 -16.27
CA ASN A 707 19.80 -9.52 -15.95
C ASN A 707 20.05 -10.06 -14.54
N SER A 708 19.28 -9.59 -13.55
CA SER A 708 19.43 -10.07 -12.17
C SER A 708 18.92 -11.50 -11.99
N ALA A 709 17.78 -11.84 -12.61
CA ALA A 709 17.15 -13.15 -12.54
C ALA A 709 18.07 -14.24 -13.12
N LYS A 710 18.72 -13.95 -14.25
CA LYS A 710 19.56 -14.90 -15.00
C LYS A 710 21.07 -14.69 -14.79
N ASP A 711 21.46 -13.83 -13.84
CA ASP A 711 22.85 -13.47 -13.52
C ASP A 711 23.66 -13.03 -14.77
N ARG A 712 23.03 -12.27 -15.67
CA ARG A 712 23.61 -11.75 -16.91
C ARG A 712 24.25 -10.37 -16.75
N PRO A 713 25.28 -10.04 -17.56
CA PRO A 713 25.92 -8.73 -17.51
C PRO A 713 25.01 -7.64 -18.08
N ASN A 714 25.08 -6.43 -17.51
CA ASN A 714 24.44 -5.26 -18.12
C ASN A 714 25.22 -4.84 -19.38
N MET A 715 24.59 -4.95 -20.54
CA MET A 715 25.16 -4.55 -21.83
C MET A 715 24.73 -3.14 -22.26
N SER A 716 23.78 -2.52 -21.54
CA SER A 716 23.33 -1.16 -21.82
C SER A 716 24.24 -0.10 -21.21
N LEU A 717 24.52 0.93 -21.99
CA LEU A 717 25.49 1.97 -21.67
C LEU A 717 24.90 3.36 -21.82
N LYS A 718 25.39 4.30 -21.01
CA LYS A 718 25.19 5.74 -21.18
C LYS A 718 26.52 6.44 -21.33
N TYR A 719 26.53 7.56 -22.04
CA TYR A 719 27.69 8.43 -22.14
C TYR A 719 27.40 9.80 -21.56
N THR A 720 28.24 10.22 -20.61
CA THR A 720 28.22 11.51 -19.93
C THR A 720 29.44 12.31 -20.33
N ASP A 721 29.24 13.58 -20.70
CA ASP A 721 30.33 14.46 -21.11
C ASP A 721 31.14 15.02 -19.93
N GLY A 722 32.12 15.88 -20.24
CA GLY A 722 32.96 16.52 -19.22
C GLY A 722 32.22 17.47 -18.28
N ASN A 723 31.00 17.87 -18.61
CA ASN A 723 30.13 18.72 -17.79
C ASN A 723 29.15 17.90 -16.94
N GLY A 724 29.23 16.57 -16.98
CA GLY A 724 28.32 15.71 -16.22
C GLY A 724 26.93 15.56 -16.86
N GLN A 725 26.75 15.96 -18.13
CA GLN A 725 25.48 15.82 -18.85
C GLN A 725 25.46 14.54 -19.68
N MET A 726 24.38 13.78 -19.61
CA MET A 726 24.14 12.63 -20.48
C MET A 726 23.93 13.09 -21.93
N ARG A 727 24.65 12.47 -22.87
CA ARG A 727 24.65 12.85 -24.30
C ARG A 727 24.24 11.73 -25.24
N GLY A 728 24.01 10.53 -24.71
CA GLY A 728 23.56 9.40 -25.50
C GLY A 728 23.50 8.13 -24.68
N TYR A 729 22.85 7.12 -25.24
CA TYR A 729 22.70 5.80 -24.66
C TYR A 729 22.73 4.71 -25.72
N LEU A 730 23.03 3.50 -25.25
CA LEU A 730 22.88 2.25 -25.98
C LEU A 730 22.05 1.33 -25.08
N LEU A 731 20.87 0.94 -25.55
CA LEU A 731 19.99 0.02 -24.85
C LEU A 731 20.13 -1.36 -25.50
N SER A 732 20.49 -2.36 -24.70
CA SER A 732 20.63 -3.74 -25.15
C SER A 732 20.40 -4.75 -24.02
N TRP A 733 20.10 -5.99 -24.39
CA TRP A 733 20.00 -7.11 -23.46
C TRP A 733 20.31 -8.43 -24.14
N GLU A 734 20.72 -9.42 -23.34
CA GLU A 734 20.72 -10.80 -23.80
C GLU A 734 19.30 -11.37 -23.66
N GLY A 735 18.86 -12.10 -24.69
CA GLY A 735 17.60 -12.82 -24.70
C GLY A 735 17.55 -13.84 -25.83
N LYS A 736 16.41 -13.98 -26.51
CA LYS A 736 16.23 -14.95 -27.60
C LYS A 736 15.58 -14.28 -28.81
N LEU A 737 16.02 -14.66 -30.01
CA LEU A 737 15.40 -14.17 -31.23
C LEU A 737 13.94 -14.67 -31.34
N ALA A 738 12.99 -13.74 -31.43
CA ALA A 738 11.55 -14.04 -31.51
C ALA A 738 11.11 -14.29 -32.97
N ASP A 739 10.03 -15.08 -33.13
CA ASP A 739 9.47 -15.58 -34.41
C ASP A 739 8.94 -14.44 -35.32
N GLU A 740 8.57 -13.31 -34.72
CA GLU A 740 7.72 -12.30 -35.36
C GLU A 740 8.41 -11.42 -36.43
N ASN A 741 9.72 -11.52 -36.61
CA ASN A 741 10.50 -10.55 -37.41
C ASN A 741 11.23 -11.14 -38.62
N VAL A 742 10.98 -12.39 -39.01
CA VAL A 742 11.77 -13.03 -40.07
C VAL A 742 10.93 -13.90 -41.00
N GLU A 743 10.64 -13.39 -42.19
CA GLU A 743 10.19 -14.26 -43.29
C GLU A 743 11.36 -15.09 -43.84
N ASN A 744 11.18 -16.42 -43.86
CA ASN A 744 11.83 -17.49 -44.65
C ASN A 744 13.38 -17.61 -44.72
N ASN A 745 14.18 -16.61 -44.34
CA ASN A 745 15.64 -16.60 -44.54
C ASN A 745 16.47 -16.67 -43.25
N ALA A 746 15.85 -16.69 -42.06
CA ALA A 746 16.56 -16.81 -40.78
C ALA A 746 15.85 -17.72 -39.77
N GLU A 747 15.07 -18.69 -40.27
CA GLU A 747 14.47 -19.75 -39.44
C GLU A 747 15.49 -20.45 -38.53
N GLU A 748 16.74 -20.57 -38.99
CA GLU A 748 17.82 -21.20 -38.23
C GLU A 748 18.14 -20.49 -36.90
N PHE A 749 17.80 -19.21 -36.76
CA PHE A 749 18.14 -18.40 -35.59
C PHE A 749 17.02 -18.31 -34.55
N PHE A 750 15.80 -18.76 -34.87
CA PHE A 750 14.68 -18.62 -33.96
C PHE A 750 14.90 -19.37 -32.65
N GLY A 751 14.56 -18.72 -31.54
CA GLY A 751 14.76 -19.24 -30.20
C GLY A 751 16.23 -19.36 -29.75
N GLN A 752 17.19 -19.02 -30.62
CA GLN A 752 18.61 -19.00 -30.24
C GLN A 752 18.91 -17.77 -29.36
N PRO A 753 19.85 -17.91 -28.41
CA PRO A 753 20.33 -16.77 -27.63
C PRO A 753 20.89 -15.67 -28.53
N CYS A 754 20.57 -14.42 -28.22
CA CYS A 754 21.16 -13.26 -28.89
C CYS A 754 21.40 -12.11 -27.90
N VAL A 755 22.36 -11.24 -28.21
CA VAL A 755 22.44 -9.91 -27.61
C VAL A 755 21.66 -8.96 -28.52
N TYR A 756 20.47 -8.57 -28.11
CA TYR A 756 19.63 -7.66 -28.85
C TYR A 756 19.99 -6.21 -28.51
N ILE A 757 20.36 -5.43 -29.52
CA ILE A 757 20.50 -3.99 -29.44
C ILE A 757 19.18 -3.40 -29.95
N ILE A 758 18.36 -2.92 -29.02
CA ILE A 758 17.09 -2.28 -29.36
C ILE A 758 17.34 -0.87 -29.90
N ASP A 759 18.30 -0.13 -29.31
CA ASP A 759 18.51 1.26 -29.67
C ASP A 759 19.91 1.80 -29.35
N VAL A 760 20.39 2.73 -30.18
CA VAL A 760 21.60 3.52 -29.98
C VAL A 760 21.33 4.96 -30.41
N ALA A 761 21.11 5.84 -29.45
CA ALA A 761 20.79 7.23 -29.70
C ALA A 761 21.79 8.18 -29.04
N SER A 762 22.06 9.30 -29.69
CA SER A 762 22.90 10.35 -29.13
C SER A 762 22.48 11.73 -29.61
N ASP A 763 22.70 12.71 -28.74
CA ASP A 763 22.56 14.12 -29.04
C ASP A 763 23.45 14.51 -30.23
N LYS A 764 22.84 15.05 -31.30
CA LYS A 764 23.52 15.46 -32.54
C LYS A 764 24.59 16.53 -32.28
N GLU A 765 24.46 17.29 -31.19
CA GLU A 765 25.47 18.27 -30.75
C GLU A 765 26.75 17.62 -30.23
N ASN A 766 26.69 16.35 -29.79
CA ASN A 766 27.84 15.58 -29.30
C ASN A 766 28.23 14.44 -30.25
N ARG A 767 28.99 14.80 -31.30
CA ARG A 767 29.43 13.87 -32.36
C ARG A 767 30.26 12.67 -31.89
N MET A 768 30.77 12.66 -30.66
CA MET A 768 31.57 11.54 -30.13
C MET A 768 30.76 10.53 -29.32
N ALA A 769 29.55 10.86 -28.86
CA ALA A 769 28.79 10.04 -27.92
C ALA A 769 28.48 8.65 -28.50
N GLY A 770 27.89 8.57 -29.70
CA GLY A 770 27.58 7.30 -30.36
C GLY A 770 28.80 6.39 -30.56
N GLY A 771 29.93 6.95 -31.03
CA GLY A 771 31.16 6.18 -31.21
C GLY A 771 31.74 5.62 -29.90
N ARG A 772 31.66 6.39 -28.80
CA ARG A 772 32.09 5.95 -27.46
C ARG A 772 31.22 4.82 -26.92
N LEU A 773 29.91 4.90 -27.14
CA LEU A 773 28.95 3.87 -26.75
C LEU A 773 29.20 2.55 -27.50
N ILE A 774 29.35 2.61 -28.83
CA ILE A 774 29.66 1.43 -29.66
C ILE A 774 31.00 0.80 -29.24
N GLN A 775 32.03 1.61 -29.01
CA GLN A 775 33.33 1.11 -28.53
C GLN A 775 33.21 0.42 -27.16
N GLY A 776 32.47 1.03 -26.23
CA GLY A 776 32.22 0.46 -24.91
C GLY A 776 31.46 -0.86 -24.98
N PHE A 777 30.43 -0.93 -25.82
CA PHE A 777 29.66 -2.15 -26.04
C PHE A 777 30.53 -3.26 -26.63
N ALA A 778 31.34 -2.97 -27.65
CA ALA A 778 32.25 -3.95 -28.25
C ALA A 778 33.24 -4.52 -27.21
N GLU A 779 33.77 -3.68 -26.32
CA GLU A 779 34.66 -4.11 -25.23
C GLU A 779 33.94 -4.98 -24.18
N LEU A 780 32.71 -4.61 -23.80
CA LEU A 780 31.88 -5.44 -22.93
C LEU A 780 31.52 -6.79 -23.57
N TYR A 781 31.19 -6.78 -24.86
CA TYR A 781 30.79 -7.96 -25.59
C TYR A 781 31.96 -8.94 -25.68
N LYS A 782 33.16 -8.43 -25.98
CA LYS A 782 34.38 -9.22 -25.95
C LYS A 782 34.60 -9.88 -24.58
N ARG A 783 34.58 -9.10 -23.50
CA ARG A 783 34.86 -9.60 -22.13
C ARG A 783 33.84 -10.62 -21.64
N ASN A 784 32.56 -10.44 -21.99
CA ASN A 784 31.48 -11.25 -21.43
C ASN A 784 31.07 -12.45 -22.26
N TYR A 785 31.33 -12.42 -23.57
CA TYR A 785 30.90 -13.47 -24.50
C TYR A 785 32.11 -14.11 -25.18
N LEU A 786 32.89 -13.32 -25.92
CA LEU A 786 33.97 -13.83 -26.75
C LEU A 786 35.11 -14.45 -25.93
N ASP A 787 35.64 -13.73 -24.94
CA ASP A 787 36.74 -14.18 -24.07
C ASP A 787 36.34 -15.36 -23.18
N LYS A 788 35.02 -15.56 -22.96
CA LYS A 788 34.46 -16.71 -22.22
C LYS A 788 34.14 -17.90 -23.12
N GLY A 789 34.38 -17.81 -24.43
CA GLY A 789 34.03 -18.85 -25.39
C GLY A 789 32.53 -19.06 -25.59
N ASN A 790 31.70 -18.10 -25.17
CA ASN A 790 30.24 -18.13 -25.34
C ASN A 790 29.81 -17.07 -26.36
N ALA A 791 30.10 -17.33 -27.63
CA ALA A 791 30.00 -16.35 -28.70
C ALA A 791 28.55 -16.15 -29.20
N VAL A 792 27.72 -15.54 -28.35
CA VAL A 792 26.29 -15.26 -28.62
C VAL A 792 26.16 -14.20 -29.74
N PRO A 793 25.39 -14.42 -30.82
CA PRO A 793 25.24 -13.45 -31.90
C PRO A 793 24.58 -12.14 -31.44
N ILE A 794 24.88 -11.05 -32.13
CA ILE A 794 24.24 -9.75 -31.89
C ILE A 794 23.11 -9.55 -32.91
N PHE A 795 21.92 -9.19 -32.44
CA PHE A 795 20.80 -8.81 -33.29
C PHE A 795 20.50 -7.31 -33.13
N ALA A 796 20.26 -6.60 -34.23
CA ALA A 796 19.90 -5.18 -34.19
C ALA A 796 18.99 -4.83 -35.37
N GLN A 797 18.13 -3.84 -35.18
CA GLN A 797 17.35 -3.21 -36.25
C GLN A 797 17.99 -1.86 -36.57
N ALA A 798 18.77 -1.80 -37.64
CA ALA A 798 19.62 -0.66 -37.96
C ALA A 798 18.98 0.22 -39.05
N ARG A 799 18.88 1.52 -38.79
CA ARG A 799 18.36 2.52 -39.73
C ARG A 799 19.32 2.67 -40.92
N GLU A 800 18.79 2.61 -42.15
CA GLU A 800 19.57 2.73 -43.39
C GLU A 800 20.39 4.02 -43.43
N ALA A 801 19.76 5.14 -43.06
CA ALA A 801 20.37 6.47 -43.12
C ALA A 801 21.54 6.67 -42.14
N THR A 802 21.63 5.87 -41.07
CA THR A 802 22.59 6.09 -39.98
C THR A 802 23.28 4.81 -39.53
N SER A 803 22.70 4.06 -38.59
CA SER A 803 23.37 2.98 -37.85
C SER A 803 23.81 1.84 -38.74
N TYR A 804 23.07 1.51 -39.81
CA TYR A 804 23.44 0.45 -40.73
C TYR A 804 24.72 0.77 -41.52
N GLN A 805 24.87 2.00 -42.01
CA GLN A 805 26.10 2.45 -42.68
C GLN A 805 27.30 2.41 -41.73
N ILE A 806 27.10 2.81 -40.47
CA ILE A 806 28.14 2.75 -39.44
C ILE A 806 28.60 1.31 -39.22
N VAL A 807 27.67 0.37 -39.07
CA VAL A 807 27.98 -1.05 -38.92
C VAL A 807 28.78 -1.56 -40.12
N LYS A 808 28.31 -1.33 -41.36
CA LYS A 808 29.02 -1.77 -42.58
C LYS A 808 30.44 -1.26 -42.67
N GLN A 809 30.69 -0.01 -42.27
CA GLN A 809 32.02 0.60 -42.34
C GLN A 809 32.95 0.16 -41.20
N GLN A 810 32.42 -0.06 -40.00
CA GLN A 810 33.23 -0.27 -38.78
C GLN A 810 33.37 -1.74 -38.36
N LEU A 811 32.49 -2.64 -38.79
CA LEU A 811 32.43 -4.02 -38.29
C LEU A 811 33.77 -4.77 -38.42
N ASN A 812 34.42 -4.66 -39.59
CA ASN A 812 35.72 -5.28 -39.82
C ASN A 812 36.83 -4.73 -38.91
N LYS A 813 36.77 -3.43 -38.58
CA LYS A 813 37.74 -2.79 -37.68
C LYS A 813 37.50 -3.24 -36.23
N LEU A 814 36.24 -3.19 -35.78
CA LEU A 814 35.85 -3.66 -34.45
C LEU A 814 36.18 -5.14 -34.24
N GLY A 815 35.99 -5.97 -35.27
CA GLY A 815 36.45 -7.36 -35.28
C GLY A 815 37.95 -7.51 -35.06
N LYS A 816 38.76 -6.78 -35.85
CA LYS A 816 40.23 -6.79 -35.70
C LYS A 816 40.67 -6.38 -34.29
N ASP A 817 40.07 -5.32 -33.74
CA ASP A 817 40.39 -4.83 -32.40
C ASP A 817 39.97 -5.83 -31.31
N ALA A 818 38.88 -6.57 -31.53
CA ALA A 818 38.41 -7.62 -30.63
C ALA A 818 39.18 -8.95 -30.77
N GLY A 819 39.88 -9.17 -31.89
CA GLY A 819 40.58 -10.43 -32.20
C GLY A 819 39.70 -11.48 -32.88
N PHE A 820 38.55 -11.09 -33.44
CA PHE A 820 37.57 -11.97 -34.08
C PHE A 820 37.21 -11.48 -35.49
N ASN A 821 36.80 -12.38 -36.37
CA ASN A 821 36.12 -11.98 -37.60
C ASN A 821 34.61 -11.96 -37.33
N PHE A 822 33.90 -11.06 -37.98
CA PHE A 822 32.44 -11.01 -37.88
C PHE A 822 31.82 -11.18 -39.26
N GLU A 823 30.76 -11.98 -39.31
CA GLU A 823 29.86 -12.10 -40.45
C GLU A 823 28.61 -11.24 -40.18
N LEU A 824 28.15 -10.51 -41.20
CA LEU A 824 26.91 -9.74 -41.16
C LEU A 824 25.88 -10.47 -42.03
N VAL A 825 24.81 -10.94 -41.40
CA VAL A 825 23.64 -11.52 -42.08
C VAL A 825 22.55 -10.46 -42.13
N GLU A 826 22.05 -10.17 -43.32
CA GLU A 826 21.01 -9.16 -43.56
C GLU A 826 19.66 -9.85 -43.76
N LEU A 827 18.65 -9.41 -43.01
CA LEU A 827 17.28 -9.91 -43.10
C LEU A 827 16.42 -8.97 -43.97
N PRO A 828 15.20 -9.38 -44.38
CA PRO A 828 14.31 -8.52 -45.16
C PRO A 828 14.10 -7.16 -44.48
N THR A 829 14.26 -6.09 -45.25
CA THR A 829 14.05 -4.71 -44.78
C THR A 829 12.57 -4.40 -44.64
N TYR A 830 12.23 -3.46 -43.76
CA TYR A 830 10.87 -2.93 -43.59
C TYR A 830 10.91 -1.42 -43.37
N GLU A 831 9.77 -0.75 -43.53
CA GLU A 831 9.65 0.70 -43.37
C GLU A 831 9.08 1.08 -42.00
N VAL A 832 9.61 2.15 -41.40
CA VAL A 832 9.08 2.79 -40.19
C VAL A 832 9.03 4.29 -40.42
N GLY A 833 7.82 4.81 -40.66
CA GLY A 833 7.64 6.18 -41.11
C GLY A 833 8.32 6.41 -42.46
N GLU A 834 9.29 7.33 -42.50
CA GLU A 834 10.06 7.65 -43.71
C GLU A 834 11.40 6.91 -43.82
N ASP A 835 11.71 6.00 -42.87
CA ASP A 835 12.99 5.29 -42.84
C ASP A 835 12.88 3.82 -43.23
N VAL A 836 13.93 3.32 -43.88
CA VAL A 836 14.16 1.90 -44.12
C VAL A 836 14.99 1.32 -42.98
N MET A 837 14.49 0.23 -42.41
CA MET A 837 15.12 -0.50 -41.32
C MET A 837 15.73 -1.80 -41.85
N HIS A 838 16.99 -2.05 -41.47
CA HIS A 838 17.74 -3.26 -41.76
C HIS A 838 17.85 -4.11 -40.49
N PRO A 839 17.03 -5.16 -40.33
CA PRO A 839 17.33 -6.17 -39.33
C PRO A 839 18.60 -6.92 -39.71
N ILE A 840 19.56 -6.96 -38.80
CA ILE A 840 20.88 -7.54 -39.02
C ILE A 840 21.29 -8.46 -37.88
N ILE A 841 21.95 -9.58 -38.22
CA ILE A 841 22.60 -10.49 -37.28
C ILE A 841 24.11 -10.41 -37.49
N ILE A 842 24.86 -10.11 -36.44
CA ILE A 842 26.31 -10.07 -36.44
C ILE A 842 26.83 -11.32 -35.71
N ARG A 843 27.50 -12.21 -36.45
CA ARG A 843 28.02 -13.48 -35.93
C ARG A 843 29.54 -13.47 -35.83
N PRO A 844 30.15 -13.80 -34.68
CA PRO A 844 31.58 -14.06 -34.63
C PRO A 844 31.91 -15.34 -35.41
N THR A 845 32.84 -15.24 -36.35
CA THR A 845 33.43 -16.38 -37.09
C THR A 845 34.84 -16.65 -36.55
N SER A 846 35.27 -17.91 -36.62
CA SER A 846 36.46 -18.48 -35.95
C SER A 846 37.64 -17.52 -35.71
N THR A 847 38.29 -17.67 -34.56
CA THR A 847 39.53 -16.96 -34.20
C THR A 847 40.60 -17.14 -35.28
N ARG A 848 41.37 -16.08 -35.57
CA ARG A 848 42.57 -16.21 -36.41
C ARG A 848 43.51 -17.23 -35.76
N THR A 849 43.82 -18.30 -36.49
CA THR A 849 45.05 -19.08 -36.29
C THR A 849 46.28 -18.20 -36.39
#